data_AF-A0A524QPZ6-F1
#
_entry.id   AF-A0A524QPZ6-F1
#
_cell.length_a   1.000
_cell.length_b   1.000
_cell.length_c   1.000
_cell.angle_alpha   90.00
_cell.angle_beta   90.00
_cell.angle_gamma   90.00
#
_symmetry.space_group_name_H-M   'P 1'
#
loop_
_entity.id
_entity.type
_entity.pdbx_description
1 polymer ?
#
loop_
_entity_poly.entity_id
_entity_poly.type
_entity_poly.pdbx_seq_one_letter_code
_entity_poly.pdbx_strand_id
1 'polypeptide(L)'
;LACAIALVLVGCQTSGSTSGEVKYGMFFSPADHIEELLAQHDYQAASDVYEREREYFSEDSEKRHLVANELAKQLLLELEPGLVQARVGLDGIVWPTVVEIWPATKLTIANGEKVLRDFREHQILTEDAYRPSSAVLLELGLEAVKNNISASADVMFRQYDIRRQENFFDVYPVDLSRGAFFVDKSWDDKLDGLTIVDLKRVLDNYDQYLSYGMKVQLGTRFYEERLAQSTTEKSSSLRQIIAAISATEKSGFEVNRIPGAKVALVEVTSKTLLKKGEIEFPISIDVDLPFEAAKADIDKAFDNPIARNADIIILLDVALAKTDRVIEKLEQVASEYQSGTRSEPNQSYAQAQNLVNAAQMELQSAQISKAGVDAEYCNGWGCLTKAISQAIYAGVVAEKHEQYQAAMSNLNATPIMVEKPVYSPYTFNKAYIDDAKVATVNYYVIDRRSKTYFRDTFVTRQTESFVVAYEVDPNERNRYSQLKDTNEEDEVARFEEAEIDISLSSIIDQFLVKNDEVSPLPALAAIQKQILSDKNRALAAVKDRDYTAVPARQDARFESTVVIYNPGGSLGSGFFVSDDTVLTNYHVIEGTKFVEVKMFNGQESFGKVVANDIRLDLALVKVQARGVPVQFLGEKEIRLGETVEAIGHPNGLEFTITRGIISAMREQESRYTPGAKKIRMIQTDTAINPGNSGGPLFLGNKVIGVNNNKIVGNDVEGIGFAIHYS
;
A
#
# COMPACT_ATOMS: atom_id res chain seq x y z
N LEU A 1 -6.53 -31.07 -100.68
CA LEU A 1 -5.96 -29.70 -100.62
C LEU A 1 -6.95 -28.66 -100.08
N ALA A 2 -8.07 -29.11 -99.51
CA ALA A 2 -8.84 -28.41 -98.51
C ALA A 2 -8.16 -28.60 -97.14
N CYS A 3 -7.49 -27.58 -96.62
CA CYS A 3 -7.26 -27.38 -95.17
C CYS A 3 -6.71 -25.99 -94.83
N ALA A 4 -6.82 -25.02 -95.72
CA ALA A 4 -6.51 -23.63 -95.41
C ALA A 4 -7.51 -22.77 -96.15
N ILE A 5 -8.19 -21.90 -95.40
CA ILE A 5 -9.24 -20.98 -95.84
C ILE A 5 -10.63 -21.61 -95.94
N ALA A 6 -11.21 -21.94 -94.77
CA ALA A 6 -12.60 -21.62 -94.40
C ALA A 6 -12.96 -22.31 -93.08
N LEU A 7 -12.70 -21.63 -91.96
CA LEU A 7 -13.41 -21.88 -90.69
C LEU A 7 -13.81 -20.53 -90.10
N VAL A 8 -15.04 -20.19 -90.46
CA VAL A 8 -15.91 -19.15 -89.93
C VAL A 8 -16.77 -19.83 -88.85
N LEU A 9 -17.06 -19.10 -87.76
CA LEU A 9 -18.07 -19.36 -86.70
C LEU A 9 -17.79 -20.47 -85.66
N VAL A 10 -17.58 -20.07 -84.40
CA VAL A 10 -18.45 -20.24 -83.21
C VAL A 10 -17.59 -19.93 -81.97
N GLY A 11 -18.18 -19.27 -80.98
CA GLY A 11 -17.46 -18.55 -79.93
C GLY A 11 -16.89 -19.40 -78.80
N CYS A 12 -16.17 -18.71 -77.91
CA CYS A 12 -16.11 -19.04 -76.50
C CYS A 12 -16.10 -17.74 -75.69
N GLN A 13 -17.27 -17.42 -75.14
CA GLN A 13 -17.32 -16.91 -73.78
C GLN A 13 -16.46 -17.84 -72.90
N THR A 14 -15.55 -17.26 -72.13
CA THR A 14 -15.15 -17.89 -70.87
C THR A 14 -15.59 -16.93 -69.78
N SER A 15 -16.68 -17.30 -69.12
CA SER A 15 -17.11 -16.74 -67.85
C SER A 15 -16.32 -17.42 -66.72
N GLY A 16 -15.96 -16.64 -65.71
CA GLY A 16 -15.68 -17.15 -64.36
C GLY A 16 -14.24 -17.05 -63.89
N SER A 17 -13.85 -15.87 -63.40
CA SER A 17 -12.89 -15.74 -62.29
C SER A 17 -13.00 -14.34 -61.68
N THR A 18 -13.50 -14.29 -60.45
CA THR A 18 -13.18 -13.25 -59.46
C THR A 18 -11.68 -12.93 -59.50
N SER A 19 -11.31 -11.64 -59.53
CA SER A 19 -9.94 -11.08 -59.65
C SER A 19 -9.25 -11.14 -61.02
N GLY A 20 -9.97 -10.94 -62.12
CA GLY A 20 -9.37 -10.74 -63.44
C GLY A 20 -8.79 -9.34 -63.60
N GLU A 21 -7.52 -9.12 -63.23
CA GLU A 21 -6.76 -7.95 -63.71
C GLU A 21 -6.75 -7.96 -65.23
N VAL A 22 -7.37 -6.94 -65.84
CA VAL A 22 -7.28 -6.69 -67.28
C VAL A 22 -5.81 -6.40 -67.61
N LYS A 23 -5.15 -7.29 -68.34
CA LYS A 23 -3.75 -7.12 -68.73
C LYS A 23 -3.64 -6.28 -69.98
N TYR A 24 -3.02 -5.11 -69.86
CA TYR A 24 -2.77 -4.20 -70.97
C TYR A 24 -1.60 -4.66 -71.83
N GLY A 25 -1.69 -4.41 -73.14
CA GLY A 25 -0.68 -4.82 -74.12
C GLY A 25 -0.65 -3.88 -75.32
N MET A 26 0.17 -4.22 -76.33
CA MET A 26 0.44 -3.35 -77.50
C MET A 26 -0.82 -2.93 -78.29
N PHE A 27 -1.90 -3.72 -78.23
CA PHE A 27 -3.13 -3.48 -78.98
C PHE A 27 -4.33 -3.08 -78.10
N PHE A 28 -4.16 -3.03 -76.78
CA PHE A 28 -5.20 -2.68 -75.82
C PHE A 28 -4.59 -2.05 -74.57
N SER A 29 -4.68 -0.72 -74.52
CA SER A 29 -4.11 0.12 -73.47
C SER A 29 -5.15 0.47 -72.38
N PRO A 30 -4.72 1.02 -71.23
CA PRO A 30 -5.66 1.55 -70.24
C PRO A 30 -6.63 2.59 -70.82
N ALA A 31 -6.18 3.39 -71.79
CA ALA A 31 -7.05 4.34 -72.48
C ALA A 31 -8.15 3.66 -73.30
N ASP A 32 -7.83 2.56 -74.00
CA ASP A 32 -8.83 1.79 -74.76
C ASP A 32 -9.87 1.13 -73.83
N HIS A 33 -9.43 0.68 -72.65
CA HIS A 33 -10.31 0.11 -71.63
C HIS A 33 -11.26 1.16 -71.04
N ILE A 34 -10.78 2.37 -70.74
CA ILE A 34 -11.64 3.48 -70.32
C ILE A 34 -12.64 3.83 -71.42
N GLU A 35 -12.24 3.89 -72.69
CA GLU A 35 -13.15 4.15 -73.82
C GLU A 35 -14.27 3.10 -73.92
N GLU A 36 -13.95 1.81 -73.74
CA GLU A 36 -14.96 0.74 -73.69
C GLU A 36 -15.94 0.88 -72.52
N LEU A 37 -15.44 1.23 -71.33
CA LEU A 37 -16.27 1.45 -70.15
C LEU A 37 -17.15 2.70 -70.29
N LEU A 38 -16.61 3.78 -70.87
CA LEU A 38 -17.37 4.98 -71.21
C LEU A 38 -18.51 4.68 -72.19
N ALA A 39 -18.27 3.83 -73.21
CA ALA A 39 -19.29 3.39 -74.15
C ALA A 39 -20.38 2.53 -73.50
N GLN A 40 -20.08 1.88 -72.38
CA GLN A 40 -21.01 1.09 -71.56
C GLN A 40 -21.72 1.94 -70.48
N HIS A 41 -21.39 3.24 -70.38
CA HIS A 41 -21.85 4.12 -69.30
C HIS A 41 -21.42 3.65 -67.89
N ASP A 42 -20.34 2.87 -67.76
CA ASP A 42 -19.78 2.45 -66.48
C ASP A 42 -18.65 3.38 -66.04
N TYR A 43 -19.04 4.58 -65.61
CA TYR A 43 -18.10 5.65 -65.26
C TYR A 43 -17.31 5.37 -63.98
N GLN A 44 -17.87 4.61 -63.04
CA GLN A 44 -17.17 4.19 -61.83
C GLN A 44 -16.01 3.25 -62.17
N ALA A 45 -16.27 2.19 -62.94
CA ALA A 45 -15.21 1.28 -63.34
C ALA A 45 -14.14 1.99 -64.18
N ALA A 46 -14.55 2.95 -65.02
CA ALA A 46 -13.62 3.76 -65.81
C ALA A 46 -12.73 4.65 -64.92
N SER A 47 -13.31 5.26 -63.87
CA SER A 47 -12.57 6.01 -62.84
C SER A 47 -11.59 5.13 -62.08
N ASP A 48 -11.98 3.92 -61.70
CA ASP A 48 -11.12 2.97 -60.99
C ASP A 48 -9.94 2.50 -61.86
N VAL A 49 -10.16 2.36 -63.18
CA VAL A 49 -9.08 2.08 -64.16
C VAL A 49 -8.12 3.25 -64.25
N TYR A 50 -8.63 4.48 -64.33
CA TYR A 50 -7.80 5.68 -64.36
C TYR A 50 -6.91 5.79 -63.11
N GLU A 51 -7.48 5.58 -61.93
CA GLU A 51 -6.76 5.64 -60.66
C GLU A 51 -5.67 4.56 -60.58
N ARG A 52 -6.01 3.31 -60.93
CA ARG A 52 -5.05 2.19 -60.90
C ARG A 52 -3.90 2.39 -61.89
N GLU A 53 -4.16 2.99 -63.04
CA GLU A 53 -3.19 3.20 -64.12
C GLU A 53 -2.71 4.65 -64.20
N ARG A 54 -2.70 5.40 -63.09
CA ARG A 54 -2.41 6.84 -63.07
C ARG A 54 -1.07 7.22 -63.71
N GLU A 55 -0.04 6.39 -63.54
CA GLU A 55 1.28 6.61 -64.16
C GLU A 55 1.19 6.62 -65.69
N TYR A 56 0.38 5.74 -66.28
CA TYR A 56 0.12 5.73 -67.71
C TYR A 56 -0.53 7.03 -68.19
N PHE A 57 -1.45 7.61 -67.43
CA PHE A 57 -2.10 8.87 -67.81
C PHE A 57 -1.25 10.12 -67.53
N SER A 58 -0.12 9.98 -66.83
CA SER A 58 0.79 11.09 -66.53
C SER A 58 1.80 11.41 -67.66
N GLU A 59 2.01 10.50 -68.61
CA GLU A 59 2.90 10.77 -69.75
C GLU A 59 2.19 11.60 -70.84
N ASP A 60 2.92 12.54 -71.44
CA ASP A 60 2.41 13.47 -72.46
C ASP A 60 2.00 12.73 -73.75
N SER A 61 0.70 12.50 -73.91
CA SER A 61 0.10 11.86 -75.07
C SER A 61 -1.29 12.42 -75.33
N GLU A 62 -1.50 12.97 -76.53
CA GLU A 62 -2.76 13.56 -76.96
C GLU A 62 -3.95 12.61 -76.74
N LYS A 63 -3.80 11.31 -77.06
CA LYS A 63 -4.85 10.30 -76.85
C LYS A 63 -5.19 10.10 -75.36
N ARG A 64 -4.18 10.06 -74.48
CA ARG A 64 -4.38 9.82 -73.05
C ARG A 64 -5.09 10.99 -72.39
N HIS A 65 -4.70 12.22 -72.75
CA HIS A 65 -5.38 13.43 -72.33
C HIS A 65 -6.82 13.50 -72.84
N LEU A 66 -7.08 13.13 -74.11
CA LEU A 66 -8.45 13.09 -74.65
C LEU A 66 -9.37 12.14 -73.88
N VAL A 67 -8.88 10.93 -73.56
CA VAL A 67 -9.68 9.93 -72.82
C VAL A 67 -9.90 10.36 -71.37
N ALA A 68 -8.88 10.90 -70.70
CA ALA A 68 -9.02 11.46 -69.35
C ALA A 68 -10.00 12.64 -69.31
N ASN A 69 -9.93 13.54 -70.31
CA ASN A 69 -10.85 14.67 -70.44
C ASN A 69 -12.30 14.20 -70.66
N GLU A 70 -12.53 13.19 -71.49
CA GLU A 70 -13.89 12.69 -71.75
C GLU A 70 -14.43 11.93 -70.52
N LEU A 71 -13.62 11.13 -69.83
CA LEU A 71 -14.01 10.51 -68.55
C LEU A 71 -14.39 11.57 -67.51
N ALA A 72 -13.53 12.56 -67.30
CA ALA A 72 -13.81 13.65 -66.36
C ALA A 72 -15.09 14.39 -66.71
N LYS A 73 -15.31 14.70 -68.00
CA LYS A 73 -16.53 15.35 -68.48
C LYS A 73 -17.79 14.53 -68.24
N GLN A 74 -17.76 13.21 -68.47
CA GLN A 74 -18.92 12.34 -68.21
C GLN A 74 -19.23 12.25 -66.72
N LEU A 75 -18.20 12.09 -65.88
CA LEU A 75 -18.36 12.11 -64.43
C LEU A 75 -18.91 13.47 -63.93
N LEU A 76 -18.44 14.58 -64.49
CA LEU A 76 -18.95 15.92 -64.14
C LEU A 76 -20.41 16.10 -64.53
N LEU A 77 -20.87 15.56 -65.67
CA LEU A 77 -22.29 15.60 -66.04
C LEU A 77 -23.19 14.89 -65.02
N GLU A 78 -22.69 13.84 -64.37
CA GLU A 78 -23.43 13.10 -63.35
C GLU A 78 -23.36 13.78 -61.97
N LEU A 79 -22.18 14.25 -61.55
CA LEU A 79 -21.91 14.67 -60.18
C LEU A 79 -22.08 16.18 -59.94
N GLU A 80 -21.84 17.01 -60.95
CA GLU A 80 -21.87 18.48 -60.80
C GLU A 80 -23.24 19.06 -60.39
N PRO A 81 -24.39 18.57 -60.87
CA PRO A 81 -25.69 19.02 -60.39
C PRO A 81 -25.85 18.88 -58.87
N GLY A 82 -25.30 17.79 -58.30
CA GLY A 82 -25.28 17.55 -56.85
C GLY A 82 -24.44 18.58 -56.10
N LEU A 83 -23.25 18.93 -56.63
CA LEU A 83 -22.38 19.96 -56.06
C LEU A 83 -23.09 21.33 -56.01
N VAL A 84 -23.73 21.72 -57.12
CA VAL A 84 -24.45 23.00 -57.23
C VAL A 84 -25.64 23.02 -56.28
N GLN A 85 -26.43 21.94 -56.22
CA GLN A 85 -27.59 21.86 -55.34
C GLN A 85 -27.18 21.90 -53.85
N ALA A 86 -26.11 21.20 -53.47
CA ALA A 86 -25.56 21.25 -52.12
C ALA A 86 -25.10 22.67 -51.76
N ARG A 87 -24.44 23.38 -52.70
CA ARG A 87 -24.01 24.77 -52.50
C ARG A 87 -25.19 25.70 -52.26
N VAL A 88 -26.25 25.60 -53.07
CA VAL A 88 -27.48 26.38 -52.91
C VAL A 88 -28.13 26.10 -51.55
N GLY A 89 -28.12 24.83 -51.10
CA GLY A 89 -28.61 24.45 -49.78
C GLY A 89 -27.85 25.15 -48.65
N LEU A 90 -26.52 25.23 -48.73
CA LEU A 90 -25.69 25.93 -47.76
C LEU A 90 -25.91 27.44 -47.75
N ASP A 91 -26.07 28.06 -48.93
CA ASP A 91 -26.37 29.50 -49.05
C ASP A 91 -27.73 29.87 -48.45
N GLY A 92 -28.65 28.91 -48.35
CA GLY A 92 -29.93 29.07 -47.66
C GLY A 92 -29.86 29.00 -46.13
N ILE A 93 -28.72 28.67 -45.54
CA ILE A 93 -28.57 28.60 -44.07
C ILE A 93 -28.54 30.01 -43.49
N VAL A 94 -29.58 30.36 -42.74
CA VAL A 94 -29.61 31.57 -41.91
C VAL A 94 -29.16 31.21 -40.49
N TRP A 95 -28.09 31.85 -40.01
CA TRP A 95 -27.51 31.62 -38.69
C TRP A 95 -27.15 32.94 -38.00
N PRO A 96 -27.41 33.11 -36.68
CA PRO A 96 -28.01 32.16 -35.74
C PRO A 96 -29.52 31.95 -35.95
N THR A 97 -30.05 30.84 -35.44
CA THR A 97 -31.48 30.48 -35.59
C THR A 97 -32.01 29.68 -34.39
N VAL A 98 -33.33 29.49 -34.31
CA VAL A 98 -33.98 28.74 -33.24
C VAL A 98 -33.61 27.25 -33.27
N VAL A 99 -33.59 26.63 -32.10
CA VAL A 99 -33.12 25.25 -31.88
C VAL A 99 -33.89 24.20 -32.68
N GLU A 100 -35.16 24.43 -32.97
CA GLU A 100 -36.00 23.54 -33.78
C GLU A 100 -35.50 23.42 -35.23
N ILE A 101 -34.71 24.39 -35.72
CA ILE A 101 -34.15 24.40 -37.07
C ILE A 101 -32.78 23.70 -37.12
N TRP A 102 -32.09 23.55 -35.98
CA TRP A 102 -30.73 23.00 -35.95
C TRP A 102 -30.58 21.60 -36.58
N PRO A 103 -31.51 20.64 -36.39
CA PRO A 103 -31.40 19.33 -37.05
C PRO A 103 -31.43 19.43 -38.58
N ALA A 104 -32.24 20.34 -39.13
CA ALA A 104 -32.28 20.59 -40.57
C ALA A 104 -30.97 21.21 -41.07
N THR A 105 -30.41 22.17 -40.32
CA THR A 105 -29.09 22.75 -40.62
C THR A 105 -28.00 21.68 -40.61
N LYS A 106 -27.99 20.80 -39.60
CA LYS A 106 -27.04 19.68 -39.48
C LYS A 106 -27.13 18.74 -40.70
N LEU A 107 -28.34 18.41 -41.12
CA LEU A 107 -28.57 17.57 -42.29
C LEU A 107 -28.08 18.23 -43.59
N THR A 108 -28.31 19.54 -43.77
CA THR A 108 -27.81 20.28 -44.94
C THR A 108 -26.28 20.27 -45.01
N ILE A 109 -25.60 20.47 -43.87
CA ILE A 109 -24.13 20.38 -43.79
C ILE A 109 -23.66 18.97 -44.10
N ALA A 110 -24.26 17.95 -43.48
CA ALA A 110 -23.93 16.54 -43.69
C ALA A 110 -24.13 16.10 -45.15
N ASN A 111 -25.17 16.62 -45.82
CA ASN A 111 -25.41 16.39 -47.24
C ASN A 111 -24.30 17.02 -48.09
N GLY A 112 -23.91 18.27 -47.81
CA GLY A 112 -22.80 18.92 -48.51
C GLY A 112 -21.48 18.15 -48.34
N GLU A 113 -21.17 17.71 -47.13
CA GLU A 113 -20.00 16.88 -46.86
C GLU A 113 -20.07 15.53 -47.56
N LYS A 114 -21.25 14.91 -47.62
CA LYS A 114 -21.46 13.66 -48.36
C LYS A 114 -21.19 13.84 -49.85
N VAL A 115 -21.78 14.86 -50.48
CA VAL A 115 -21.58 15.12 -51.91
C VAL A 115 -20.10 15.36 -52.23
N LEU A 116 -19.36 16.08 -51.37
CA LEU A 116 -17.92 16.23 -51.54
C LEU A 116 -17.14 14.93 -51.34
N ARG A 117 -17.57 14.05 -50.42
CA ARG A 117 -16.95 12.73 -50.27
C ARG A 117 -17.19 11.86 -51.50
N ASP A 118 -18.44 11.73 -51.94
CA ASP A 118 -18.81 10.97 -53.15
C ASP A 118 -18.00 11.51 -54.36
N PHE A 119 -17.85 12.84 -54.48
CA PHE A 119 -17.03 13.46 -55.52
C PHE A 119 -15.54 13.09 -55.41
N ARG A 120 -14.99 13.01 -54.20
CA ARG A 120 -13.58 12.65 -53.94
C ARG A 120 -13.26 11.16 -54.13
N GLU A 121 -14.28 10.30 -54.23
CA GLU A 121 -14.08 8.89 -54.60
C GLU A 121 -13.53 8.77 -56.04
N HIS A 122 -13.75 9.78 -56.88
CA HIS A 122 -13.17 9.86 -58.22
C HIS A 122 -11.88 10.70 -58.22
N GLN A 123 -10.73 10.05 -57.99
CA GLN A 123 -9.41 10.70 -57.91
C GLN A 123 -9.12 11.65 -59.08
N ILE A 124 -9.54 11.30 -60.31
CA ILE A 124 -9.36 12.15 -61.51
C ILE A 124 -9.93 13.55 -61.31
N LEU A 125 -11.06 13.69 -60.63
CA LEU A 125 -11.73 14.97 -60.40
C LEU A 125 -11.10 15.79 -59.25
N THR A 126 -10.16 15.21 -58.51
CA THR A 126 -9.41 15.92 -57.47
C THR A 126 -8.15 16.61 -58.02
N GLU A 127 -7.74 16.26 -59.23
CA GLU A 127 -6.60 16.87 -59.90
C GLU A 127 -6.95 18.29 -60.39
N ASP A 128 -6.01 19.23 -60.25
CA ASP A 128 -6.24 20.65 -60.57
C ASP A 128 -6.74 20.90 -62.01
N ALA A 129 -6.39 20.02 -62.95
CA ALA A 129 -6.83 20.11 -64.34
C ALA A 129 -8.32 19.79 -64.56
N TYR A 130 -8.91 18.97 -63.67
CA TYR A 130 -10.26 18.41 -63.84
C TYR A 130 -11.21 18.80 -62.71
N ARG A 131 -10.69 19.42 -61.65
CA ARG A 131 -11.47 19.86 -60.50
C ARG A 131 -12.41 21.02 -60.89
N PRO A 132 -13.73 20.85 -60.79
CA PRO A 132 -14.67 21.88 -61.18
C PRO A 132 -14.71 22.98 -60.12
N SER A 133 -14.98 24.22 -60.56
CA SER A 133 -15.13 25.36 -59.64
C SER A 133 -16.28 25.16 -58.64
N SER A 134 -17.32 24.41 -59.01
CA SER A 134 -18.45 24.06 -58.15
C SER A 134 -18.02 23.27 -56.90
N ALA A 135 -17.06 22.35 -57.02
CA ALA A 135 -16.51 21.62 -55.88
C ALA A 135 -15.72 22.54 -54.94
N VAL A 136 -14.88 23.42 -55.48
CA VAL A 136 -14.10 24.40 -54.69
C VAL A 136 -15.03 25.37 -53.95
N LEU A 137 -16.07 25.88 -54.62
CA LEU A 137 -17.06 26.76 -54.01
C LEU A 137 -17.86 26.08 -52.90
N LEU A 138 -18.19 24.79 -53.07
CA LEU A 138 -18.86 24.01 -52.04
C LEU A 138 -17.97 23.79 -50.81
N GLU A 139 -16.69 23.48 -51.00
CA GLU A 139 -15.71 23.34 -49.91
C GLU A 139 -15.56 24.63 -49.10
N LEU A 140 -15.34 25.76 -49.78
CA LEU A 140 -15.22 27.07 -49.13
C LEU A 140 -16.51 27.46 -48.42
N GLY A 141 -17.67 27.15 -49.02
CA GLY A 141 -18.98 27.39 -48.42
C GLY A 141 -19.21 26.57 -47.15
N LEU A 142 -18.86 25.28 -47.17
CA LEU A 142 -18.92 24.41 -45.99
C LEU A 142 -18.04 24.92 -44.86
N GLU A 143 -16.79 25.27 -45.18
CA GLU A 143 -15.86 25.81 -44.19
C GLU A 143 -16.37 27.13 -43.59
N ALA A 144 -16.84 28.06 -44.42
CA ALA A 144 -17.39 29.33 -43.98
C ALA A 144 -18.63 29.15 -43.07
N VAL A 145 -19.57 28.28 -43.46
CA VAL A 145 -20.76 27.99 -42.66
C VAL A 145 -20.36 27.32 -41.33
N LYS A 146 -19.49 26.31 -41.36
CA LYS A 146 -19.05 25.60 -40.15
C LYS A 146 -18.32 26.53 -39.19
N ASN A 147 -17.47 27.43 -39.70
CA ASN A 147 -16.76 28.42 -38.90
C ASN A 147 -17.72 29.45 -38.28
N ASN A 148 -18.69 29.95 -39.05
CA ASN A 148 -19.71 30.89 -38.55
C ASN A 148 -20.57 30.27 -37.44
N ILE A 149 -21.02 29.02 -37.64
CA ILE A 149 -21.79 28.28 -36.65
C ILE A 149 -20.93 28.01 -35.41
N SER A 150 -19.69 27.56 -35.58
CA SER A 150 -18.78 27.30 -34.45
C SER A 150 -18.49 28.54 -33.61
N ALA A 151 -18.28 29.69 -34.27
CA ALA A 151 -18.00 30.97 -33.60
C ALA A 151 -19.18 31.45 -32.72
N SER A 152 -20.40 31.07 -33.05
CA SER A 152 -21.61 31.46 -32.31
C SER A 152 -21.96 30.52 -31.15
N ALA A 153 -21.21 29.45 -30.94
CA ALA A 153 -21.62 28.35 -30.07
C ALA A 153 -21.80 28.73 -28.59
N ASP A 154 -20.98 29.64 -28.05
CA ASP A 154 -21.18 30.16 -26.69
C ASP A 154 -22.51 30.90 -26.54
N VAL A 155 -22.80 31.83 -27.45
CA VAL A 155 -24.05 32.61 -27.45
C VAL A 155 -25.25 31.69 -27.56
N MET A 156 -25.20 30.68 -28.45
CA MET A 156 -26.29 29.73 -28.62
C MET A 156 -26.46 28.83 -27.40
N PHE A 157 -25.38 28.37 -26.77
CA PHE A 157 -25.45 27.62 -25.52
C PHE A 157 -26.09 28.44 -24.39
N ARG A 158 -25.76 29.74 -24.28
CA ARG A 158 -26.39 30.65 -23.29
C ARG A 158 -27.89 30.84 -23.51
N GLN A 159 -28.39 30.66 -24.73
CA GLN A 159 -29.82 30.71 -25.02
C GLN A 159 -30.51 29.33 -24.94
N TYR A 160 -29.73 28.25 -25.07
CA TYR A 160 -30.24 26.87 -25.05
C TYR A 160 -30.82 26.48 -23.69
N ASP A 161 -32.04 25.96 -23.66
CA ASP A 161 -32.63 25.46 -22.42
C ASP A 161 -32.01 24.11 -22.02
N ILE A 162 -31.13 24.13 -21.03
CA ILE A 162 -30.41 22.94 -20.56
C ILE A 162 -31.30 21.91 -19.84
N ARG A 163 -32.58 22.24 -19.60
CA ARG A 163 -33.57 21.29 -19.05
C ARG A 163 -34.06 20.29 -20.10
N ARG A 164 -33.81 20.55 -21.38
CA ARG A 164 -34.20 19.65 -22.48
C ARG A 164 -33.59 18.26 -22.30
N GLN A 165 -34.27 17.24 -22.85
CA GLN A 165 -33.79 15.86 -22.80
C GLN A 165 -32.52 15.69 -23.62
N GLU A 166 -32.48 16.29 -24.80
CA GLU A 166 -31.33 16.23 -25.71
C GLU A 166 -30.19 17.13 -25.19
N ASN A 167 -28.95 16.68 -25.33
CA ASN A 167 -27.79 17.51 -25.03
C ASN A 167 -27.54 18.50 -26.17
N PHE A 168 -27.24 19.76 -25.83
CA PHE A 168 -26.75 20.79 -26.75
C PHE A 168 -25.77 20.27 -27.82
N PHE A 169 -24.72 19.54 -27.44
CA PHE A 169 -23.68 19.05 -28.37
C PHE A 169 -24.19 17.99 -29.35
N ASP A 170 -25.28 17.31 -29.04
CA ASP A 170 -25.85 16.28 -29.93
C ASP A 170 -26.73 16.93 -31.00
N VAL A 171 -27.44 18.00 -30.63
CA VAL A 171 -28.33 18.75 -31.53
C VAL A 171 -27.64 19.91 -32.25
N TYR A 172 -26.48 20.38 -31.78
CA TYR A 172 -25.77 21.49 -32.43
C TYR A 172 -25.34 21.10 -33.85
N PRO A 173 -25.47 22.00 -34.86
CA PRO A 173 -25.28 21.62 -36.26
C PRO A 173 -23.86 21.22 -36.67
N VAL A 174 -22.86 21.55 -35.85
CA VAL A 174 -21.45 21.27 -36.11
C VAL A 174 -20.81 20.65 -34.87
N ASP A 175 -19.82 19.79 -35.10
CA ASP A 175 -19.09 19.15 -34.00
C ASP A 175 -18.17 20.18 -33.33
N LEU A 176 -18.37 20.36 -32.03
CA LEU A 176 -17.55 21.23 -31.18
C LEU A 176 -16.58 20.37 -30.36
N SER A 177 -15.41 20.93 -30.05
CA SER A 177 -14.50 20.33 -29.06
C SER A 177 -15.14 20.39 -27.68
N ARG A 178 -15.81 19.31 -27.29
CA ARG A 178 -16.64 19.24 -26.07
C ARG A 178 -15.83 19.53 -24.80
N GLY A 179 -14.62 18.97 -24.70
CA GLY A 179 -13.72 19.20 -23.57
C GLY A 179 -13.14 20.62 -23.48
N ALA A 180 -12.93 21.29 -24.62
CA ALA A 180 -12.49 22.68 -24.64
C ALA A 180 -13.65 23.68 -24.49
N PHE A 181 -14.89 23.23 -24.73
CA PHE A 181 -16.03 24.14 -24.79
C PHE A 181 -16.29 24.84 -23.47
N PHE A 182 -16.14 24.17 -22.34
CA PHE A 182 -16.41 24.73 -21.02
C PHE A 182 -15.21 25.43 -20.36
N VAL A 183 -14.04 25.43 -21.01
CA VAL A 183 -12.86 26.12 -20.50
C VAL A 183 -13.13 27.63 -20.48
N ASP A 184 -12.90 28.26 -19.32
CA ASP A 184 -13.08 29.71 -19.07
C ASP A 184 -14.51 30.27 -19.27
N LYS A 185 -15.54 29.42 -19.23
CA LYS A 185 -16.95 29.85 -19.30
C LYS A 185 -17.68 29.69 -17.97
N SER A 186 -18.40 30.73 -17.55
CA SER A 186 -19.39 30.62 -16.46
C SER A 186 -20.74 30.19 -17.04
N TRP A 187 -21.45 29.40 -16.24
CA TRP A 187 -22.81 28.92 -16.50
C TRP A 187 -23.72 29.12 -15.28
N ASP A 188 -23.32 29.97 -14.33
CA ASP A 188 -24.04 30.14 -13.06
C ASP A 188 -25.52 30.52 -13.30
N ASP A 189 -25.75 31.46 -14.23
CA ASP A 189 -27.10 31.89 -14.65
C ASP A 189 -27.99 30.75 -15.17
N LYS A 190 -27.38 29.64 -15.63
CA LYS A 190 -28.12 28.47 -16.12
C LYS A 190 -28.61 27.56 -15.01
N LEU A 191 -27.97 27.62 -13.85
CA LEU A 191 -28.30 26.78 -12.70
C LEU A 191 -29.44 27.35 -11.85
N ASP A 192 -29.81 28.61 -12.09
CA ASP A 192 -30.88 29.28 -11.39
C ASP A 192 -32.26 28.70 -11.73
N GLY A 193 -33.05 28.43 -10.69
CA GLY A 193 -34.41 27.89 -10.81
C GLY A 193 -34.51 26.44 -11.29
N LEU A 194 -33.39 25.71 -11.40
CA LEU A 194 -33.40 24.28 -11.72
C LEU A 194 -33.89 23.46 -10.52
N THR A 195 -34.77 22.50 -10.79
CA THR A 195 -35.20 21.53 -9.78
C THR A 195 -34.15 20.43 -9.59
N ILE A 196 -34.27 19.63 -8.52
CA ILE A 196 -33.45 18.41 -8.30
C ILE A 196 -33.44 17.49 -9.53
N VAL A 197 -34.59 17.35 -10.21
CA VAL A 197 -34.71 16.51 -11.41
C VAL A 197 -33.95 17.12 -12.59
N ASP A 198 -34.01 18.43 -12.75
CA ASP A 198 -33.30 19.14 -13.82
C ASP A 198 -31.78 19.09 -13.60
N LEU A 199 -31.32 19.30 -12.36
CA LEU A 199 -29.90 19.21 -12.01
C LEU A 199 -29.33 17.83 -12.28
N LYS A 200 -30.08 16.75 -11.97
CA LYS A 200 -29.66 15.38 -12.28
C LYS A 200 -29.55 15.14 -13.77
N ARG A 201 -30.52 15.64 -14.55
CA ARG A 201 -30.48 15.56 -16.01
C ARG A 201 -29.27 16.31 -16.59
N VAL A 202 -28.97 17.49 -16.05
CA VAL A 202 -27.80 18.27 -16.45
C VAL A 202 -26.51 17.52 -16.16
N LEU A 203 -26.38 16.90 -14.98
CA LEU A 203 -25.24 16.03 -14.68
C LEU A 203 -25.14 14.89 -15.69
N ASP A 204 -26.22 14.13 -15.90
CA ASP A 204 -26.21 12.97 -16.82
C ASP A 204 -25.84 13.36 -18.26
N ASN A 205 -26.29 14.53 -18.72
CA ASN A 205 -26.01 15.00 -20.07
C ASN A 205 -24.59 15.55 -20.23
N TYR A 206 -24.04 16.22 -19.21
CA TYR A 206 -22.83 17.03 -19.36
C TYR A 206 -21.62 16.57 -18.55
N ASP A 207 -21.75 15.61 -17.61
CA ASP A 207 -20.72 15.25 -16.61
C ASP A 207 -19.31 15.04 -17.20
N GLN A 208 -19.23 14.30 -18.31
CA GLN A 208 -17.96 14.01 -19.01
C GLN A 208 -17.26 15.24 -19.61
N TYR A 209 -17.95 16.39 -19.73
CA TYR A 209 -17.44 17.63 -20.30
C TYR A 209 -17.23 18.73 -19.26
N LEU A 210 -17.79 18.59 -18.06
CA LEU A 210 -17.72 19.62 -17.02
C LEU A 210 -16.34 19.63 -16.37
N SER A 211 -15.81 20.83 -16.16
CA SER A 211 -14.64 21.01 -15.29
C SER A 211 -15.00 20.67 -13.84
N TYR A 212 -14.00 20.33 -13.03
CA TYR A 212 -14.19 20.07 -11.60
C TYR A 212 -14.93 21.21 -10.89
N GLY A 213 -14.57 22.46 -11.17
CA GLY A 213 -15.26 23.64 -10.59
C GLY A 213 -16.75 23.69 -10.93
N MET A 214 -17.12 23.34 -12.17
CA MET A 214 -18.52 23.31 -12.60
C MET A 214 -19.29 22.15 -11.96
N LYS A 215 -18.66 20.98 -11.79
CA LYS A 215 -19.27 19.85 -11.07
C LYS A 215 -19.57 20.22 -9.61
N VAL A 216 -18.64 20.91 -8.95
CA VAL A 216 -18.83 21.43 -7.60
C VAL A 216 -19.95 22.47 -7.53
N GLN A 217 -20.06 23.38 -8.50
CA GLN A 217 -21.18 24.33 -8.57
C GLN A 217 -22.53 23.60 -8.71
N LEU A 218 -22.59 22.60 -9.59
CA LEU A 218 -23.80 21.83 -9.82
C LEU A 218 -24.22 21.04 -8.56
N GLY A 219 -23.26 20.39 -7.89
CA GLY A 219 -23.52 19.71 -6.63
C GLY A 219 -23.92 20.67 -5.51
N THR A 220 -23.32 21.86 -5.46
CA THR A 220 -23.70 22.92 -4.51
C THR A 220 -25.16 23.33 -4.70
N ARG A 221 -25.61 23.53 -5.94
CA ARG A 221 -27.01 23.89 -6.24
C ARG A 221 -27.97 22.75 -5.91
N PHE A 222 -27.58 21.51 -6.18
CA PHE A 222 -28.38 20.33 -5.79
C PHE A 222 -28.54 20.24 -4.28
N TYR A 223 -27.45 20.45 -3.54
CA TYR A 223 -27.46 20.49 -2.09
C TYR A 223 -28.42 21.57 -1.56
N GLU A 224 -28.35 22.80 -2.09
CA GLU A 224 -29.21 23.92 -1.68
C GLU A 224 -30.70 23.61 -1.90
N GLU A 225 -31.06 23.09 -3.06
CA GLU A 225 -32.44 22.69 -3.38
C GLU A 225 -32.93 21.54 -2.48
N ARG A 226 -32.06 20.56 -2.21
CA ARG A 226 -32.38 19.45 -1.31
C ARG A 226 -32.61 19.93 0.12
N LEU A 227 -31.77 20.85 0.58
CA LEU A 227 -31.88 21.45 1.90
C LEU A 227 -33.17 22.28 2.01
N ALA A 228 -33.49 23.08 0.99
CA ALA A 228 -34.70 23.90 0.93
C ALA A 228 -35.99 23.05 1.02
N GLN A 229 -36.04 21.89 0.37
CA GLN A 229 -37.17 20.96 0.49
C GLN A 229 -37.32 20.33 1.89
N SER A 230 -36.24 20.30 2.66
CA SER A 230 -36.22 19.66 3.99
C SER A 230 -36.49 20.62 5.16
N THR A 231 -36.54 21.94 4.90
CA THR A 231 -36.70 22.97 5.94
C THR A 231 -37.93 23.84 5.71
N THR A 232 -38.73 24.01 6.76
CA THR A 232 -39.77 25.05 6.86
C THR A 232 -39.33 26.24 7.72
N GLU A 233 -38.16 26.12 8.35
CA GLU A 233 -37.61 27.10 9.29
C GLU A 233 -36.50 27.93 8.66
N LYS A 234 -36.23 29.08 9.29
CA LYS A 234 -35.24 30.07 8.84
C LYS A 234 -33.79 29.56 8.91
N SER A 235 -33.54 28.44 9.59
CA SER A 235 -32.20 27.88 9.76
C SER A 235 -32.22 26.35 9.88
N SER A 236 -31.55 25.65 8.95
CA SER A 236 -31.44 24.19 8.97
C SER A 236 -30.56 23.68 10.11
N SER A 237 -30.98 22.58 10.74
CA SER A 237 -30.21 21.82 11.73
C SER A 237 -29.04 21.06 11.08
N LEU A 238 -28.04 20.67 11.88
CA LEU A 238 -26.94 19.79 11.41
C LEU A 238 -27.47 18.52 10.72
N ARG A 239 -28.57 17.95 11.23
CA ARG A 239 -29.18 16.74 10.64
C ARG A 239 -29.68 16.95 9.23
N GLN A 240 -30.41 18.06 8.99
CA GLN A 240 -30.90 18.40 7.65
C GLN A 240 -29.74 18.68 6.70
N ILE A 241 -28.69 19.33 7.19
CA ILE A 241 -27.46 19.59 6.43
C ILE A 241 -26.82 18.26 5.99
N ILE A 242 -26.59 17.34 6.92
CA ILE A 242 -25.94 16.06 6.63
C ILE A 242 -26.82 15.17 5.73
N ALA A 243 -28.13 15.15 5.97
CA ALA A 243 -29.07 14.44 5.11
C ALA A 243 -29.07 14.98 3.67
N ALA A 244 -28.94 16.30 3.51
CA ALA A 244 -28.80 16.93 2.20
C ALA A 244 -27.45 16.60 1.54
N ILE A 245 -26.33 16.60 2.27
CA ILE A 245 -25.02 16.17 1.77
C ILE A 245 -25.09 14.73 1.27
N SER A 246 -25.52 13.79 2.12
CA SER A 246 -25.63 12.36 1.78
C SER A 246 -26.55 12.13 0.58
N ALA A 247 -27.67 12.84 0.49
CA ALA A 247 -28.56 12.75 -0.67
C ALA A 247 -27.92 13.29 -1.96
N THR A 248 -27.06 14.31 -1.85
CA THR A 248 -26.35 14.90 -2.99
C THR A 248 -25.28 13.94 -3.52
N GLU A 249 -24.46 13.37 -2.63
CA GLU A 249 -23.44 12.37 -2.97
C GLU A 249 -24.06 11.11 -3.57
N LYS A 250 -25.13 10.57 -2.97
CA LYS A 250 -25.87 9.42 -3.51
C LYS A 250 -26.46 9.68 -4.90
N SER A 251 -26.68 10.94 -5.25
CA SER A 251 -27.19 11.34 -6.56
C SER A 251 -26.07 11.56 -7.60
N GLY A 252 -24.81 11.30 -7.22
CA GLY A 252 -23.63 11.38 -8.09
C GLY A 252 -22.99 12.76 -8.17
N PHE A 253 -23.38 13.69 -7.31
CA PHE A 253 -22.81 15.04 -7.27
C PHE A 253 -21.71 15.17 -6.23
N GLU A 254 -20.72 16.01 -6.54
CA GLU A 254 -19.65 16.39 -5.61
C GLU A 254 -20.02 17.67 -4.83
N VAL A 255 -19.86 17.65 -3.51
CA VAL A 255 -20.11 18.82 -2.64
C VAL A 255 -18.88 19.07 -1.77
N ASN A 256 -18.12 20.10 -2.12
CA ASN A 256 -16.89 20.45 -1.39
C ASN A 256 -17.05 21.68 -0.49
N ARG A 257 -18.22 22.31 -0.52
CA ARG A 257 -18.59 23.43 0.37
C ARG A 257 -20.06 23.33 0.70
N ILE A 258 -20.42 23.76 1.91
CA ILE A 258 -21.80 23.85 2.36
C ILE A 258 -22.18 25.33 2.45
N PRO A 259 -22.95 25.85 1.48
CA PRO A 259 -23.47 27.20 1.56
C PRO A 259 -24.38 27.38 2.77
N GLY A 260 -24.23 28.50 3.47
CA GLY A 260 -25.18 28.93 4.50
C GLY A 260 -25.07 28.26 5.86
N ALA A 261 -24.09 27.37 6.10
CA ALA A 261 -23.77 26.85 7.44
C ALA A 261 -22.26 26.76 7.66
N LYS A 262 -21.77 27.40 8.72
CA LYS A 262 -20.37 27.27 9.15
C LYS A 262 -20.28 26.16 10.18
N VAL A 263 -19.81 24.99 9.76
CA VAL A 263 -19.54 23.86 10.66
C VAL A 263 -18.06 23.86 10.98
N ALA A 264 -17.74 24.00 12.27
CA ALA A 264 -16.38 23.88 12.77
C ALA A 264 -16.18 22.50 13.38
N LEU A 265 -15.20 21.75 12.88
CA LEU A 265 -14.64 20.62 13.60
C LEU A 265 -13.52 21.11 14.51
N VAL A 266 -13.59 20.79 15.80
CA VAL A 266 -12.55 21.10 16.78
C VAL A 266 -12.02 19.80 17.39
N GLU A 267 -10.83 19.41 16.97
CA GLU A 267 -10.13 18.25 17.53
C GLU A 267 -9.23 18.69 18.70
N VAL A 268 -9.43 18.07 19.87
CA VAL A 268 -8.53 18.23 21.03
C VAL A 268 -7.24 17.44 20.74
N THR A 269 -6.09 18.12 20.81
CA THR A 269 -4.84 17.59 20.26
C THR A 269 -4.33 16.30 20.94
N SER A 270 -4.49 15.16 20.27
CA SER A 270 -3.95 13.84 20.65
C SER A 270 -2.43 13.86 20.86
N LYS A 271 -1.69 14.61 20.05
CA LYS A 271 -0.21 14.76 20.17
C LYS A 271 0.26 15.32 21.51
N THR A 272 -0.54 16.18 22.15
CA THR A 272 -0.22 16.72 23.48
C THR A 272 -0.47 15.68 24.57
N LEU A 273 -1.50 14.85 24.41
CA LEU A 273 -1.82 13.75 25.32
C LEU A 273 -0.76 12.64 25.24
N LEU A 274 -0.29 12.31 24.03
CA LEU A 274 0.80 11.36 23.79
C LEU A 274 2.10 11.79 24.48
N LYS A 275 2.50 13.07 24.33
CA LYS A 275 3.69 13.63 25.02
C LYS A 275 3.60 13.58 26.55
N LYS A 276 2.39 13.55 27.11
CA LYS A 276 2.14 13.46 28.56
C LYS A 276 1.96 12.02 29.04
N GLY A 277 1.99 11.03 28.13
CA GLY A 277 1.71 9.63 28.45
C GLY A 277 0.26 9.38 28.87
N GLU A 278 -0.67 10.26 28.46
CA GLU A 278 -2.11 10.11 28.75
C GLU A 278 -2.79 9.15 27.76
N ILE A 279 -2.19 8.91 26.59
CA ILE A 279 -2.60 7.95 25.56
C ILE A 279 -1.36 7.26 24.97
N GLU A 280 -1.50 6.05 24.42
CA GLU A 280 -0.39 5.22 23.93
C GLU A 280 -0.07 5.44 22.44
N PHE A 281 -1.07 5.83 21.64
CA PHE A 281 -0.90 6.13 20.22
C PHE A 281 -1.74 7.34 19.78
N PRO A 282 -1.34 8.03 18.70
CA PRO A 282 -2.10 9.15 18.16
C PRO A 282 -3.44 8.71 17.54
N ILE A 283 -4.45 9.56 17.68
CA ILE A 283 -5.70 9.44 16.92
C ILE A 283 -5.75 10.59 15.93
N SER A 284 -6.16 10.27 14.72
CA SER A 284 -6.43 11.19 13.63
C SER A 284 -7.90 11.10 13.25
N ILE A 285 -8.48 12.24 12.88
CA ILE A 285 -9.89 12.33 12.48
C ILE A 285 -9.88 12.79 11.05
N ASP A 286 -10.31 11.90 10.15
CA ASP A 286 -10.40 12.18 8.73
C ASP A 286 -11.63 13.04 8.47
N VAL A 287 -11.42 14.22 7.92
CA VAL A 287 -12.46 15.21 7.63
C VAL A 287 -12.97 14.94 6.22
N ASP A 288 -13.67 13.82 6.10
CA ASP A 288 -14.27 13.32 4.85
C ASP A 288 -15.56 14.04 4.46
N LEU A 289 -15.91 15.09 5.20
CA LEU A 289 -17.05 15.96 4.95
C LEU A 289 -16.58 17.39 4.67
N PRO A 290 -17.33 18.18 3.88
CA PRO A 290 -16.95 19.52 3.46
C PRO A 290 -17.10 20.58 4.57
N PHE A 291 -16.57 20.30 5.77
CA PHE A 291 -16.57 21.16 6.94
C PHE A 291 -15.20 21.83 7.13
N GLU A 292 -15.21 23.02 7.74
CA GLU A 292 -13.96 23.67 8.14
C GLU A 292 -13.44 23.02 9.44
N ALA A 293 -12.20 22.53 9.42
CA ALA A 293 -11.59 21.88 10.57
C ALA A 293 -10.49 22.73 11.21
N ALA A 294 -10.42 22.70 12.53
CA ALA A 294 -9.41 23.35 13.35
C ALA A 294 -8.92 22.38 14.43
N LYS A 295 -7.62 22.36 14.69
CA LYS A 295 -7.06 21.67 15.86
C LYS A 295 -6.83 22.70 16.97
N ALA A 296 -7.29 22.41 18.19
CA ALA A 296 -7.11 23.32 19.32
C ALA A 296 -7.00 22.55 20.64
N ASP A 297 -6.26 23.10 21.61
CA ASP A 297 -6.34 22.62 22.98
C ASP A 297 -7.76 22.83 23.54
N ILE A 298 -8.19 21.95 24.45
CA ILE A 298 -9.53 21.98 25.05
C ILE A 298 -9.93 23.35 25.62
N ASP A 299 -8.99 24.06 26.26
CA ASP A 299 -9.21 25.37 26.88
C ASP A 299 -9.41 26.48 25.84
N LYS A 300 -8.93 26.26 24.60
CA LYS A 300 -9.02 27.20 23.48
C LYS A 300 -9.99 26.73 22.39
N ALA A 301 -10.67 25.60 22.60
CA ALA A 301 -11.53 24.96 21.62
C ALA A 301 -12.65 25.89 21.12
N PHE A 302 -13.17 26.74 22.01
CA PHE A 302 -14.22 27.72 21.69
C PHE A 302 -13.70 29.13 21.36
N ASP A 303 -12.41 29.38 21.59
CA ASP A 303 -11.79 30.69 21.40
C ASP A 303 -11.07 30.86 20.07
N ASN A 304 -10.90 29.76 19.31
CA ASN A 304 -10.30 29.84 18.00
C ASN A 304 -11.24 30.56 16.99
N PRO A 305 -10.71 31.22 15.94
CA PRO A 305 -11.52 31.98 14.99
C PRO A 305 -12.56 31.15 14.23
N ILE A 306 -12.29 29.87 13.97
CA ILE A 306 -13.16 28.96 13.23
C ILE A 306 -14.40 28.61 14.07
N ALA A 307 -14.21 28.17 15.32
CA ALA A 307 -15.28 27.86 16.27
C ALA A 307 -16.06 29.09 16.74
N ARG A 308 -15.41 30.27 16.86
CA ARG A 308 -16.12 31.52 17.20
C ARG A 308 -17.14 31.89 16.14
N ASN A 309 -16.75 31.78 14.87
CA ASN A 309 -17.58 32.16 13.74
C ASN A 309 -18.50 31.04 13.23
N ALA A 310 -18.40 29.84 13.80
CA ALA A 310 -19.21 28.70 13.42
C ALA A 310 -20.62 28.75 14.01
N ASP A 311 -21.57 28.28 13.20
CA ASP A 311 -22.96 28.07 13.58
C ASP A 311 -23.13 26.72 14.31
N ILE A 312 -22.36 25.72 13.88
CA ILE A 312 -22.36 24.37 14.44
C ILE A 312 -20.92 24.00 14.79
N ILE A 313 -20.69 23.47 15.98
CA ILE A 313 -19.38 23.02 16.43
C ILE A 313 -19.47 21.53 16.73
N ILE A 314 -18.60 20.75 16.09
CA ILE A 314 -18.35 19.35 16.42
C ILE A 314 -17.03 19.31 17.17
N LEU A 315 -17.06 19.05 18.47
CA LEU A 315 -15.87 18.94 19.30
C LEU A 315 -15.56 17.47 19.56
N LEU A 316 -14.33 17.07 19.28
CA LEU A 316 -13.85 15.70 19.47
C LEU A 316 -12.74 15.69 20.52
N ASP A 317 -12.95 14.92 21.58
CA ASP A 317 -12.07 14.78 22.73
C ASP A 317 -11.64 13.33 22.89
N VAL A 318 -10.36 13.05 22.66
CA VAL A 318 -9.79 11.71 22.82
C VAL A 318 -9.76 11.36 24.30
N ALA A 319 -10.62 10.43 24.69
CA ALA A 319 -10.81 10.01 26.08
C ALA A 319 -9.84 8.89 26.48
N LEU A 320 -9.56 7.97 25.55
CA LEU A 320 -8.65 6.84 25.73
C LEU A 320 -8.06 6.39 24.39
N ALA A 321 -6.78 6.07 24.33
CA ALA A 321 -6.17 5.31 23.24
C ALA A 321 -5.14 4.34 23.85
N LYS A 322 -5.40 3.04 23.75
CA LYS A 322 -4.62 1.98 24.38
C LYS A 322 -4.45 0.76 23.48
N THR A 323 -3.30 0.13 23.56
CA THR A 323 -3.05 -1.17 22.95
C THR A 323 -3.38 -2.28 23.96
N ASP A 324 -3.77 -3.42 23.43
CA ASP A 324 -4.19 -4.60 24.16
C ASP A 324 -3.63 -5.79 23.39
N ARG A 325 -2.46 -6.23 23.85
CA ARG A 325 -1.69 -7.30 23.23
C ARG A 325 -1.88 -8.59 24.03
N VAL A 326 -2.31 -9.65 23.36
CA VAL A 326 -2.53 -10.97 23.96
C VAL A 326 -1.70 -12.00 23.21
N ILE A 327 -0.98 -12.85 23.94
CA ILE A 327 -0.33 -14.02 23.36
C ILE A 327 -1.32 -15.18 23.41
N GLU A 328 -1.97 -15.47 22.30
CA GLU A 328 -2.94 -16.57 22.19
C GLU A 328 -2.28 -17.94 22.35
N LYS A 329 -1.06 -18.06 21.82
CA LYS A 329 -0.32 -19.32 21.80
C LYS A 329 1.18 -19.07 21.79
N LEU A 330 1.91 -19.82 22.61
CA LEU A 330 3.36 -19.92 22.53
C LEU A 330 3.74 -21.34 22.08
N GLU A 331 4.46 -21.45 20.97
CA GLU A 331 4.87 -22.71 20.37
C GLU A 331 6.40 -22.86 20.40
N GLN A 332 6.89 -23.89 21.08
CA GLN A 332 8.31 -24.21 21.12
C GLN A 332 8.70 -25.06 19.90
N VAL A 333 9.64 -24.57 19.10
CA VAL A 333 10.09 -25.20 17.86
C VAL A 333 11.51 -25.74 18.05
N ALA A 334 11.70 -27.04 17.82
CA ALA A 334 13.02 -27.66 17.83
C ALA A 334 13.75 -27.40 16.50
N SER A 335 15.01 -26.97 16.57
CA SER A 335 15.86 -26.78 15.39
C SER A 335 17.35 -27.03 15.67
N GLU A 336 18.21 -26.70 14.71
CA GLU A 336 19.66 -26.93 14.76
C GLU A 336 20.44 -25.72 14.24
N TYR A 337 21.30 -25.15 15.07
CA TYR A 337 22.20 -24.06 14.64
C TYR A 337 23.60 -24.58 14.35
N GLN A 338 24.34 -23.88 13.48
CA GLN A 338 25.74 -24.22 13.21
C GLN A 338 26.62 -23.81 14.39
N SER A 339 27.07 -24.80 15.17
CA SER A 339 27.89 -24.60 16.37
C SER A 339 29.39 -24.57 16.07
N GLY A 340 29.80 -24.94 14.85
CA GLY A 340 31.20 -24.85 14.42
C GLY A 340 31.45 -25.54 13.09
N THR A 341 32.71 -25.81 12.78
CA THR A 341 33.14 -26.61 11.63
C THR A 341 34.04 -27.76 12.06
N ARG A 342 33.94 -28.89 11.36
CA ARG A 342 34.83 -30.05 11.50
C ARG A 342 35.63 -30.23 10.23
N SER A 343 36.94 -30.27 10.38
CA SER A 343 37.86 -30.56 9.28
C SER A 343 37.81 -32.06 8.95
N GLU A 344 37.44 -32.40 7.72
CA GLU A 344 37.42 -33.78 7.23
C GLU A 344 38.28 -33.93 5.96
N PRO A 345 38.88 -35.12 5.73
CA PRO A 345 39.62 -35.40 4.51
C PRO A 345 38.76 -35.18 3.25
N ASN A 346 39.29 -34.42 2.30
CA ASN A 346 38.60 -34.14 1.05
C ASN A 346 38.68 -35.34 0.09
N GLN A 347 37.57 -36.04 -0.15
CA GLN A 347 37.55 -37.17 -1.08
C GLN A 347 37.94 -36.76 -2.50
N SER A 348 37.64 -35.53 -2.93
CA SER A 348 38.03 -35.01 -4.23
C SER A 348 39.55 -34.82 -4.34
N TYR A 349 40.24 -34.55 -3.23
CA TYR A 349 41.72 -34.50 -3.22
C TYR A 349 42.31 -35.88 -3.50
N ALA A 350 41.78 -36.93 -2.87
CA ALA A 350 42.22 -38.30 -3.12
C ALA A 350 41.97 -38.72 -4.59
N GLN A 351 40.85 -38.30 -5.18
CA GLN A 351 40.56 -38.53 -6.61
C GLN A 351 41.52 -37.77 -7.51
N ALA A 352 41.79 -36.49 -7.23
CA ALA A 352 42.75 -35.69 -7.98
C ALA A 352 44.17 -36.28 -7.89
N GLN A 353 44.57 -36.78 -6.73
CA GLN A 353 45.87 -37.43 -6.53
C GLN A 353 45.98 -38.70 -7.38
N ASN A 354 44.91 -39.49 -7.45
CA ASN A 354 44.86 -40.68 -8.30
C ASN A 354 44.98 -40.32 -9.79
N LEU A 355 44.36 -39.22 -10.23
CA LEU A 355 44.47 -38.73 -11.61
C LEU A 355 45.90 -38.28 -11.95
N VAL A 356 46.58 -37.59 -11.04
CA VAL A 356 48.00 -37.21 -11.21
C VAL A 356 48.89 -38.46 -11.34
N ASN A 357 48.69 -39.45 -10.46
CA ASN A 357 49.45 -40.69 -10.49
C ASN A 357 49.24 -41.45 -11.82
N ALA A 358 48.00 -41.52 -12.31
CA ALA A 358 47.68 -42.13 -13.61
C ALA A 358 48.32 -41.37 -14.78
N ALA A 359 48.18 -40.04 -14.82
CA ALA A 359 48.77 -39.20 -15.85
C ALA A 359 50.31 -39.25 -15.86
N GLN A 360 50.93 -39.41 -14.69
CA GLN A 360 52.38 -39.60 -14.56
C GLN A 360 52.84 -40.92 -15.18
N MET A 361 52.12 -42.02 -14.92
CA MET A 361 52.42 -43.32 -15.53
C MET A 361 52.27 -43.28 -17.05
N GLU A 362 51.21 -42.64 -17.55
CA GLU A 362 51.01 -42.44 -18.98
C GLU A 362 52.14 -41.62 -19.62
N LEU A 363 52.53 -40.49 -19.01
CA LEU A 363 53.66 -39.69 -19.47
C LEU A 363 54.97 -40.49 -19.49
N GLN A 364 55.26 -41.25 -18.42
CA GLN A 364 56.47 -42.06 -18.32
C GLN A 364 56.50 -43.15 -19.39
N SER A 365 55.37 -43.84 -19.63
CA SER A 365 55.27 -44.82 -20.71
C SER A 365 55.49 -44.21 -22.09
N ALA A 366 54.89 -43.03 -22.37
CA ALA A 366 55.09 -42.31 -23.63
C ALA A 366 56.56 -41.89 -23.82
N GLN A 367 57.24 -41.48 -22.75
CA GLN A 367 58.67 -41.16 -22.76
C GLN A 367 59.54 -42.40 -23.06
N ILE A 368 59.21 -43.56 -22.47
CA ILE A 368 59.90 -44.83 -22.75
C ILE A 368 59.70 -45.25 -24.21
N SER A 369 58.46 -45.16 -24.73
CA SER A 369 58.18 -45.46 -26.14
C SER A 369 58.97 -44.55 -27.08
N LYS A 370 59.02 -43.25 -26.78
CA LYS A 370 59.85 -42.29 -27.52
C LYS A 370 61.34 -42.66 -27.45
N ALA A 371 61.87 -42.94 -26.25
CA ALA A 371 63.27 -43.31 -26.06
C ALA A 371 63.64 -44.60 -26.81
N GLY A 372 62.71 -45.56 -26.89
CA GLY A 372 62.85 -46.76 -27.71
C GLY A 372 63.01 -46.45 -29.21
N VAL A 373 62.17 -45.56 -29.75
CA VAL A 373 62.28 -45.09 -31.13
C VAL A 373 63.57 -44.27 -31.36
N ASP A 374 63.97 -43.45 -30.39
CA ASP A 374 65.21 -42.67 -30.45
C ASP A 374 66.46 -43.56 -30.52
N ALA A 375 66.45 -44.70 -29.80
CA ALA A 375 67.55 -45.67 -29.77
C ALA A 375 67.64 -46.58 -31.01
N GLU A 376 66.62 -46.60 -31.87
CA GLU A 376 66.57 -47.48 -33.04
C GLU A 376 67.58 -47.07 -34.13
N TYR A 377 68.43 -48.00 -34.58
CA TYR A 377 69.47 -47.71 -35.58
C TYR A 377 68.86 -47.64 -36.98
N CYS A 378 69.04 -46.53 -37.70
CA CYS A 378 68.47 -46.34 -39.04
C CYS A 378 69.57 -46.27 -40.12
N ASN A 379 69.31 -46.82 -41.31
CA ASN A 379 70.15 -46.67 -42.49
C ASN A 379 69.26 -46.36 -43.72
N GLY A 380 69.67 -45.40 -44.55
CA GLY A 380 68.98 -45.05 -45.80
C GLY A 380 67.56 -44.50 -45.61
N TRP A 381 66.60 -44.97 -46.41
CA TRP A 381 65.20 -44.52 -46.37
C TRP A 381 64.51 -44.74 -45.00
N GLY A 382 65.02 -45.68 -44.17
CA GLY A 382 64.51 -45.92 -42.81
C GLY A 382 64.78 -44.77 -41.82
N CYS A 383 65.70 -43.85 -42.14
CA CYS A 383 65.91 -42.66 -41.31
C CYS A 383 64.80 -41.61 -41.50
N LEU A 384 64.16 -41.58 -42.67
CA LEU A 384 63.03 -40.69 -42.92
C LEU A 384 61.81 -41.14 -42.11
N THR A 385 61.54 -42.45 -42.08
CA THR A 385 60.45 -43.02 -41.28
C THR A 385 60.72 -42.89 -39.77
N LYS A 386 61.97 -43.04 -39.33
CA LYS A 386 62.37 -42.77 -37.95
C LYS A 386 62.09 -41.31 -37.56
N ALA A 387 62.50 -40.34 -38.37
CA ALA A 387 62.28 -38.92 -38.09
C ALA A 387 60.78 -38.57 -37.97
N ILE A 388 59.94 -39.16 -38.83
CA ILE A 388 58.48 -39.02 -38.75
C ILE A 388 57.94 -39.64 -37.45
N SER A 389 58.36 -40.87 -37.11
CA SER A 389 57.96 -41.52 -35.86
C SER A 389 58.42 -40.74 -34.62
N GLN A 390 59.64 -40.21 -34.62
CA GLN A 390 60.16 -39.36 -33.54
C GLN A 390 59.31 -38.10 -33.34
N ALA A 391 58.88 -37.46 -34.43
CA ALA A 391 58.00 -36.29 -34.36
C ALA A 391 56.60 -36.65 -33.80
N ILE A 392 56.03 -37.79 -34.22
CA ILE A 392 54.75 -38.29 -33.70
C ILE A 392 54.84 -38.57 -32.20
N TYR A 393 55.83 -39.36 -31.75
CA TYR A 393 56.01 -39.67 -30.33
C TYR A 393 56.42 -38.44 -29.50
N ALA A 394 57.13 -37.47 -30.07
CA ALA A 394 57.37 -36.19 -29.42
C ALA A 394 56.07 -35.39 -29.22
N GLY A 395 55.16 -35.40 -30.19
CA GLY A 395 53.81 -34.83 -30.05
C GLY A 395 52.98 -35.52 -28.97
N VAL A 396 53.00 -36.86 -28.93
CA VAL A 396 52.31 -37.65 -27.89
C VAL A 396 52.89 -37.36 -26.50
N VAL A 397 54.22 -37.26 -26.36
CA VAL A 397 54.84 -36.89 -25.07
C VAL A 397 54.46 -35.47 -24.67
N ALA A 398 54.38 -34.51 -25.61
CA ALA A 398 53.94 -33.14 -25.32
C ALA A 398 52.48 -33.10 -24.85
N GLU A 399 51.57 -33.81 -25.52
CA GLU A 399 50.16 -33.93 -25.14
C GLU A 399 50.00 -34.58 -23.74
N LYS A 400 50.71 -35.69 -23.49
CA LYS A 400 50.70 -36.34 -22.16
C LYS A 400 51.34 -35.49 -21.07
N HIS A 401 52.32 -34.67 -21.42
CA HIS A 401 52.90 -33.71 -20.50
C HIS A 401 51.89 -32.62 -20.13
N GLU A 402 51.13 -32.11 -21.10
CA GLU A 402 50.05 -31.15 -20.87
C GLU A 402 48.94 -31.76 -19.98
N GLN A 403 48.52 -32.99 -20.24
CA GLN A 403 47.54 -33.72 -19.42
C GLN A 403 48.02 -33.91 -17.97
N TYR A 404 49.30 -34.25 -17.77
CA TYR A 404 49.91 -34.33 -16.44
C TYR A 404 49.95 -32.97 -15.74
N GLN A 405 50.33 -31.89 -16.44
CA GLN A 405 50.34 -30.54 -15.88
C GLN A 405 48.93 -30.08 -15.49
N ALA A 406 47.92 -30.39 -16.30
CA ALA A 406 46.52 -30.11 -16.01
C ALA A 406 46.02 -30.87 -14.77
N ALA A 407 46.35 -32.17 -14.66
CA ALA A 407 46.02 -32.97 -13.48
C ALA A 407 46.72 -32.43 -12.21
N MET A 408 47.99 -32.03 -12.32
CA MET A 408 48.76 -31.47 -11.21
C MET A 408 48.21 -30.11 -10.77
N SER A 409 47.79 -29.26 -11.72
CA SER A 409 47.12 -28.00 -11.43
C SER A 409 45.81 -28.20 -10.67
N ASN A 410 44.99 -29.17 -11.11
CA ASN A 410 43.74 -29.53 -10.42
C ASN A 410 43.97 -30.05 -8.99
N LEU A 411 45.01 -30.88 -8.79
CA LEU A 411 45.39 -31.36 -7.46
C LEU A 411 45.81 -30.22 -6.54
N ASN A 412 46.66 -29.30 -7.02
CA ASN A 412 47.11 -28.14 -6.25
C ASN A 412 45.96 -27.17 -5.91
N ALA A 413 44.97 -27.05 -6.78
CA ALA A 413 43.77 -26.25 -6.55
C ALA A 413 42.76 -26.94 -5.61
N THR A 414 42.90 -28.25 -5.37
CA THR A 414 42.03 -29.01 -4.49
C THR A 414 42.61 -29.03 -3.07
N PRO A 415 41.90 -28.55 -2.05
CA PRO A 415 42.41 -28.57 -0.68
C PRO A 415 42.40 -29.99 -0.10
N ILE A 416 43.40 -30.33 0.73
CA ILE A 416 43.54 -31.65 1.37
C ILE A 416 42.41 -31.92 2.36
N MET A 417 41.95 -30.87 3.05
CA MET A 417 40.88 -30.93 4.04
C MET A 417 39.75 -30.00 3.63
N VAL A 418 38.51 -30.40 3.91
CA VAL A 418 37.32 -29.55 3.76
C VAL A 418 36.68 -29.36 5.12
N GLU A 419 36.27 -28.14 5.41
CA GLU A 419 35.48 -27.84 6.60
C GLU A 419 34.01 -28.15 6.34
N LYS A 420 33.43 -29.01 7.18
CA LYS A 420 31.99 -29.27 7.18
C LYS A 420 31.34 -28.62 8.40
N PRO A 421 30.16 -28.00 8.25
CA PRO A 421 29.45 -27.42 9.39
C PRO A 421 29.03 -28.52 10.37
N VAL A 422 29.19 -28.25 11.67
CA VAL A 422 28.67 -29.05 12.77
C VAL A 422 27.44 -28.35 13.32
N TYR A 423 26.35 -29.10 13.49
CA TYR A 423 25.09 -28.59 13.97
C TYR A 423 24.82 -29.08 15.40
N SER A 424 24.17 -28.25 16.21
CA SER A 424 23.76 -28.61 17.55
C SER A 424 22.28 -28.28 17.77
N PRO A 425 21.53 -29.15 18.47
CA PRO A 425 20.11 -28.95 18.68
C PRO A 425 19.87 -27.79 19.64
N TYR A 426 18.81 -27.02 19.38
CA TYR A 426 18.28 -26.01 20.29
C TYR A 426 16.77 -25.85 20.06
N THR A 427 16.12 -25.03 20.88
CA THR A 427 14.71 -24.67 20.70
C THR A 427 14.57 -23.16 20.66
N PHE A 428 13.62 -22.66 19.89
CA PHE A 428 13.20 -21.27 19.88
C PHE A 428 11.67 -21.19 19.95
N ASN A 429 11.13 -20.00 20.24
CA ASN A 429 9.70 -19.83 20.50
C ASN A 429 9.02 -19.05 19.38
N LYS A 430 7.85 -19.50 18.94
CA LYS A 430 6.92 -18.73 18.09
C LYS A 430 5.73 -18.29 18.93
N ALA A 431 5.60 -16.99 19.13
CA ALA A 431 4.44 -16.40 19.80
C ALA A 431 3.42 -15.96 18.74
N TYR A 432 2.19 -16.42 18.91
CA TYR A 432 1.03 -15.96 18.14
C TYR A 432 0.37 -14.87 18.96
N ILE A 433 0.49 -13.64 18.47
CA ILE A 433 0.12 -12.42 19.16
C ILE A 433 -1.13 -11.87 18.47
N ASP A 434 -2.21 -11.70 19.21
CA ASP A 434 -3.36 -10.91 18.81
C ASP A 434 -3.25 -9.54 19.48
N ASP A 435 -3.05 -8.51 18.68
CA ASP A 435 -2.90 -7.14 19.16
C ASP A 435 -4.10 -6.30 18.76
N ALA A 436 -4.51 -5.40 19.65
CA ALA A 436 -5.67 -4.57 19.48
C ALA A 436 -5.44 -3.16 19.97
N LYS A 437 -5.64 -2.19 19.08
CA LYS A 437 -5.72 -0.78 19.43
C LYS A 437 -7.16 -0.38 19.69
N VAL A 438 -7.45 0.08 20.89
CA VAL A 438 -8.78 0.57 21.30
C VAL A 438 -8.72 2.06 21.53
N ALA A 439 -9.56 2.79 20.79
CA ALA A 439 -9.70 4.23 20.91
C ALA A 439 -11.13 4.60 21.34
N THR A 440 -11.23 5.48 22.32
CA THR A 440 -12.49 6.06 22.81
C THR A 440 -12.44 7.56 22.61
N VAL A 441 -13.38 8.11 21.85
CA VAL A 441 -13.48 9.52 21.53
C VAL A 441 -14.84 10.03 22.03
N ASN A 442 -14.82 10.99 22.94
CA ASN A 442 -16.02 11.73 23.30
C ASN A 442 -16.27 12.76 22.20
N TYR A 443 -17.52 12.88 21.77
CA TYR A 443 -17.89 13.91 20.80
C TYR A 443 -19.08 14.72 21.27
N TYR A 444 -19.06 15.99 20.91
CA TYR A 444 -20.04 16.99 21.32
C TYR A 444 -20.49 17.75 20.08
N VAL A 445 -21.80 17.76 19.83
CA VAL A 445 -22.41 18.53 18.75
C VAL A 445 -23.14 19.71 19.37
N ILE A 446 -22.69 20.90 19.04
CA ILE A 446 -23.22 22.16 19.54
C ILE A 446 -23.81 22.90 18.36
N ASP A 447 -25.13 22.94 18.26
CA ASP A 447 -25.84 23.66 17.21
C ASP A 447 -26.42 24.96 17.79
N ARG A 448 -25.80 26.09 17.45
CA ARG A 448 -26.20 27.41 17.93
C ARG A 448 -27.46 27.93 17.22
N ARG A 449 -27.78 27.38 16.04
CA ARG A 449 -28.94 27.78 15.23
C ARG A 449 -30.21 27.22 15.84
N SER A 450 -30.21 25.90 16.09
CA SER A 450 -31.33 25.21 16.74
C SER A 450 -31.28 25.32 18.27
N LYS A 451 -30.20 25.89 18.84
CA LYS A 451 -29.93 25.98 20.28
C LYS A 451 -29.99 24.60 20.95
N THR A 452 -29.36 23.63 20.30
CA THR A 452 -29.30 22.25 20.79
C THR A 452 -27.88 21.81 21.09
N TYR A 453 -27.79 20.79 21.93
CA TYR A 453 -26.56 20.18 22.38
C TYR A 453 -26.74 18.67 22.42
N PHE A 454 -25.77 17.95 21.88
CA PHE A 454 -25.70 16.51 21.92
C PHE A 454 -24.29 16.08 22.33
N ARG A 455 -24.22 14.97 23.06
CA ARG A 455 -22.97 14.39 23.52
C ARG A 455 -23.11 12.88 23.46
N ASP A 456 -22.07 12.22 22.99
CA ASP A 456 -21.95 10.77 23.06
C ASP A 456 -20.48 10.36 23.01
N THR A 457 -20.25 9.05 23.01
CA THR A 457 -18.91 8.45 22.93
C THR A 457 -18.86 7.49 21.75
N PHE A 458 -17.81 7.64 20.96
CA PHE A 458 -17.45 6.74 19.87
C PHE A 458 -16.31 5.84 20.34
N VAL A 459 -16.44 4.53 20.12
CA VAL A 459 -15.40 3.54 20.43
C VAL A 459 -15.05 2.82 19.16
N THR A 460 -13.75 2.78 18.84
CA THR A 460 -13.22 2.00 17.72
C THR A 460 -12.16 1.03 18.21
N ARG A 461 -12.07 -0.12 17.54
CA ARG A 461 -11.08 -1.17 17.78
C ARG A 461 -10.48 -1.57 16.44
N GLN A 462 -9.16 -1.51 16.36
CA GLN A 462 -8.38 -2.06 15.25
C GLN A 462 -7.60 -3.25 15.78
N THR A 463 -7.62 -4.38 15.09
CA THR A 463 -6.92 -5.60 15.51
C THR A 463 -5.99 -6.09 14.41
N GLU A 464 -4.83 -6.61 14.79
CA GLU A 464 -3.90 -7.27 13.89
C GLU A 464 -3.24 -8.45 14.61
N SER A 465 -3.00 -9.54 13.86
CA SER A 465 -2.38 -10.74 14.39
C SER A 465 -0.96 -10.89 13.84
N PHE A 466 -0.03 -11.21 14.71
CA PHE A 466 1.39 -11.38 14.39
C PHE A 466 1.90 -12.75 14.84
N VAL A 467 2.90 -13.26 14.15
CA VAL A 467 3.65 -14.45 14.59
C VAL A 467 5.11 -14.07 14.77
N VAL A 468 5.55 -13.84 16.00
CA VAL A 468 6.93 -13.40 16.26
C VAL A 468 7.78 -14.56 16.74
N ALA A 469 8.94 -14.76 16.12
CA ALA A 469 9.90 -15.76 16.53
C ALA A 469 10.96 -15.17 17.46
N TYR A 470 10.99 -15.65 18.69
CA TYR A 470 11.96 -15.26 19.71
C TYR A 470 13.08 -16.30 19.81
N GLU A 471 14.27 -15.83 20.21
CA GLU A 471 15.43 -16.67 20.53
C GLU A 471 16.01 -17.47 19.35
N VAL A 472 15.81 -16.98 18.14
CA VAL A 472 16.33 -17.65 16.94
C VAL A 472 17.83 -17.42 16.84
N ASP A 473 18.61 -18.51 16.82
CA ASP A 473 20.06 -18.41 16.67
C ASP A 473 20.42 -17.75 15.32
N PRO A 474 21.40 -16.82 15.27
CA PRO A 474 21.82 -16.19 14.03
C PRO A 474 22.31 -17.17 12.96
N ASN A 475 22.88 -18.30 13.38
CA ASN A 475 23.43 -19.37 12.51
C ASN A 475 22.48 -20.56 12.38
N GLU A 476 21.17 -20.32 12.54
CA GLU A 476 20.14 -21.32 12.35
C GLU A 476 20.21 -21.94 10.94
N ARG A 477 20.27 -23.27 10.87
CA ARG A 477 20.45 -24.04 9.63
C ARG A 477 19.39 -23.74 8.58
N ASN A 478 18.14 -23.61 9.01
CA ASN A 478 16.97 -23.43 8.15
C ASN A 478 16.32 -22.05 8.37
N ARG A 479 17.12 -21.02 8.70
CA ARG A 479 16.61 -19.71 9.16
C ARG A 479 15.56 -19.12 8.23
N TYR A 480 15.82 -19.14 6.93
CA TYR A 480 14.88 -18.60 5.95
C TYR A 480 13.53 -19.34 5.97
N SER A 481 13.53 -20.68 5.94
CA SER A 481 12.26 -21.43 5.90
C SER A 481 11.51 -21.42 7.23
N GLN A 482 12.20 -21.23 8.36
CA GLN A 482 11.60 -21.12 9.69
C GLN A 482 10.96 -19.75 9.94
N LEU A 483 11.53 -18.68 9.38
CA LEU A 483 11.13 -17.28 9.62
C LEU A 483 10.35 -16.61 8.49
N LYS A 484 10.21 -17.26 7.32
CA LYS A 484 9.50 -16.66 6.17
C LYS A 484 8.05 -16.24 6.46
N ASP A 485 7.40 -16.88 7.42
CA ASP A 485 5.99 -16.66 7.80
C ASP A 485 5.90 -16.05 9.21
N THR A 486 6.97 -15.40 9.68
CA THR A 486 7.02 -14.74 11.00
C THR A 486 7.26 -13.25 10.82
N ASN A 487 6.68 -12.46 11.70
CA ASN A 487 6.89 -11.02 11.82
C ASN A 487 8.08 -10.71 12.73
N GLU A 488 8.62 -9.51 12.58
CA GLU A 488 9.56 -8.92 13.54
C GLU A 488 8.80 -8.17 14.65
N GLU A 489 9.39 -8.09 15.83
CA GLU A 489 8.82 -7.31 16.95
C GLU A 489 8.63 -5.83 16.59
N ASP A 490 9.49 -5.30 15.71
CA ASP A 490 9.36 -3.94 15.19
C ASP A 490 8.12 -3.77 14.30
N GLU A 491 7.56 -4.84 13.70
CA GLU A 491 6.28 -4.77 12.99
C GLU A 491 5.11 -4.60 13.96
N VAL A 492 5.12 -5.36 15.07
CA VAL A 492 4.11 -5.24 16.14
C VAL A 492 4.15 -3.83 16.73
N ALA A 493 5.34 -3.33 17.08
CA ALA A 493 5.52 -1.98 17.59
C ALA A 493 5.06 -0.91 16.58
N ARG A 494 5.31 -1.09 15.28
CA ARG A 494 4.81 -0.17 14.24
C ARG A 494 3.29 -0.14 14.20
N PHE A 495 2.62 -1.28 14.35
CA PHE A 495 1.16 -1.32 14.45
C PHE A 495 0.67 -0.58 15.68
N GLU A 496 1.25 -0.86 16.86
CA GLU A 496 0.91 -0.24 18.15
C GLU A 496 1.08 1.28 18.14
N GLU A 497 2.17 1.79 17.55
CA GLU A 497 2.49 3.22 17.50
C GLU A 497 1.75 3.98 16.38
N ALA A 498 1.24 3.28 15.37
CA ALA A 498 0.57 3.89 14.23
C ALA A 498 -0.76 4.56 14.63
N GLU A 499 -1.10 5.66 13.95
CA GLU A 499 -2.35 6.36 14.19
C GLU A 499 -3.58 5.52 13.80
N ILE A 500 -4.68 5.71 14.54
CA ILE A 500 -6.00 5.28 14.07
C ILE A 500 -6.66 6.48 13.40
N ASP A 501 -7.05 6.30 12.14
CA ASP A 501 -7.91 7.24 11.41
C ASP A 501 -9.38 6.92 11.67
N ILE A 502 -10.12 7.92 12.14
CA ILE A 502 -11.57 7.83 12.34
C ILE A 502 -12.25 8.80 11.38
N SER A 503 -13.05 8.28 10.46
CA SER A 503 -13.84 9.10 9.54
C SER A 503 -14.90 9.90 10.29
N LEU A 504 -14.98 11.21 10.02
CA LEU A 504 -15.94 12.09 10.66
C LEU A 504 -17.39 11.70 10.33
N SER A 505 -17.64 11.22 9.11
CA SER A 505 -18.93 10.63 8.71
C SER A 505 -19.42 9.54 9.67
N SER A 506 -18.54 8.66 10.15
CA SER A 506 -18.90 7.56 11.06
C SER A 506 -19.37 8.05 12.43
N ILE A 507 -18.72 9.11 12.95
CA ILE A 507 -19.14 9.78 14.19
C ILE A 507 -20.50 10.45 13.99
N ILE A 508 -20.70 11.06 12.83
CA ILE A 508 -21.94 11.72 12.45
C ILE A 508 -23.10 10.75 12.30
N ASP A 509 -22.88 9.57 11.69
CA ASP A 509 -23.93 8.57 11.51
C ASP A 509 -24.48 8.09 12.85
N GLN A 510 -23.60 7.93 13.86
CA GLN A 510 -24.01 7.61 15.22
C GLN A 510 -24.91 8.71 15.82
N PHE A 511 -24.59 9.99 15.58
CA PHE A 511 -25.44 11.11 15.99
C PHE A 511 -26.80 11.11 15.29
N LEU A 512 -26.86 10.78 13.99
CA LEU A 512 -28.11 10.73 13.23
C LEU A 512 -29.05 9.64 13.73
N VAL A 513 -28.53 8.50 14.17
CA VAL A 513 -29.33 7.38 14.70
C VAL A 513 -29.98 7.73 16.04
N LYS A 514 -29.32 8.50 16.91
CA LYS A 514 -29.79 8.85 18.26
C LYS A 514 -30.72 10.07 18.27
N ASN A 515 -31.79 10.00 17.48
CA ASN A 515 -32.64 11.14 17.14
C ASN A 515 -33.24 11.90 18.34
N ASP A 516 -33.55 11.22 19.45
CA ASP A 516 -34.36 11.79 20.55
C ASP A 516 -33.54 12.24 21.78
N GLU A 517 -32.21 12.06 21.76
CA GLU A 517 -31.32 12.32 22.91
C GLU A 517 -30.77 13.76 22.94
N VAL A 518 -31.24 14.63 22.04
CA VAL A 518 -30.76 16.00 21.92
C VAL A 518 -31.30 16.87 23.06
N SER A 519 -30.41 17.59 23.75
CA SER A 519 -30.74 18.45 24.87
C SER A 519 -30.73 19.94 24.49
N PRO A 520 -31.44 20.82 25.22
CA PRO A 520 -31.30 22.27 25.07
C PRO A 520 -29.85 22.71 25.32
N LEU A 521 -29.34 23.64 24.52
CA LEU A 521 -27.98 24.15 24.62
C LEU A 521 -27.72 24.83 25.97
N PRO A 522 -26.84 24.27 26.83
CA PRO A 522 -26.50 24.89 28.11
C PRO A 522 -25.50 26.05 27.92
N ALA A 523 -25.25 26.81 29.00
CA ALA A 523 -24.22 27.86 28.98
C ALA A 523 -22.84 27.27 28.66
N LEU A 524 -22.02 28.00 27.89
CA LEU A 524 -20.72 27.52 27.41
C LEU A 524 -19.80 27.02 28.53
N ALA A 525 -19.80 27.70 29.68
CA ALA A 525 -19.03 27.30 30.86
C ALA A 525 -19.47 25.94 31.42
N ALA A 526 -20.75 25.59 31.30
CA ALA A 526 -21.26 24.27 31.70
C ALA A 526 -20.77 23.18 30.74
N ILE A 527 -20.72 23.47 29.44
CA ILE A 527 -20.16 22.56 28.41
C ILE A 527 -18.67 22.32 28.69
N GLN A 528 -17.88 23.36 28.90
CA GLN A 528 -16.45 23.24 29.21
C GLN A 528 -16.20 22.39 30.47
N LYS A 529 -16.96 22.65 31.54
CA LYS A 529 -16.87 21.86 32.78
C LYS A 529 -17.25 20.39 32.55
N GLN A 530 -18.24 20.14 31.69
CA GLN A 530 -18.68 18.81 31.34
C GLN A 530 -17.59 18.04 30.59
N ILE A 531 -16.99 18.63 29.55
CA ILE A 531 -15.89 18.02 28.78
C ILE A 531 -14.72 17.65 29.71
N LEU A 532 -14.31 18.57 30.60
CA LEU A 532 -13.26 18.30 31.59
C LEU A 532 -13.63 17.18 32.56
N SER A 533 -14.89 17.12 33.00
CA SER A 533 -15.37 16.03 33.86
C SER A 533 -15.36 14.68 33.16
N ASP A 534 -15.69 14.65 31.86
CA ASP A 534 -15.77 13.42 31.08
C ASP A 534 -14.38 12.89 30.74
N LYS A 535 -13.44 13.79 30.41
CA LYS A 535 -12.02 13.47 30.30
C LYS A 535 -11.49 12.86 31.60
N ASN A 536 -11.73 13.51 32.74
CA ASN A 536 -11.26 13.01 34.03
C ASN A 536 -11.90 11.66 34.41
N ARG A 537 -13.16 11.44 34.03
CA ARG A 537 -13.85 10.15 34.25
C ARG A 537 -13.29 9.04 33.36
N ALA A 538 -12.99 9.32 32.10
CA ALA A 538 -12.35 8.36 31.21
C ALA A 538 -10.95 7.99 31.71
N LEU A 539 -10.15 9.00 32.09
CA LEU A 539 -8.84 8.78 32.73
C LEU A 539 -8.94 8.02 34.07
N ALA A 540 -10.01 8.23 34.84
CA ALA A 540 -10.26 7.49 36.08
C ALA A 540 -10.72 6.05 35.79
N ALA A 541 -11.59 5.81 34.81
CA ALA A 541 -12.03 4.48 34.39
C ALA A 541 -10.88 3.63 33.83
N VAL A 542 -9.88 4.28 33.23
CA VAL A 542 -8.62 3.67 32.81
C VAL A 542 -7.74 3.28 33.99
N LYS A 543 -7.84 4.01 35.11
CA LYS A 543 -7.19 3.66 36.38
C LYS A 543 -7.99 2.64 37.20
N ASP A 544 -9.31 2.59 37.04
CA ASP A 544 -10.23 1.71 37.79
C ASP A 544 -10.44 0.34 37.13
N ARG A 545 -10.25 0.21 35.81
CA ARG A 545 -10.37 -1.08 35.09
C ARG A 545 -9.23 -2.07 35.36
N ASP A 546 -8.22 -1.70 36.14
CA ASP A 546 -7.21 -2.64 36.65
C ASP A 546 -7.62 -3.37 37.95
N TYR A 547 -8.80 -3.12 38.53
CA TYR A 547 -9.10 -3.65 39.87
C TYR A 547 -10.56 -4.04 40.13
N THR A 548 -11.12 -5.01 39.41
CA THR A 548 -12.29 -5.75 39.95
C THR A 548 -12.36 -7.21 39.47
N ALA A 549 -11.50 -8.09 40.00
CA ALA A 549 -11.85 -9.46 40.38
C ALA A 549 -10.60 -10.24 40.84
N VAL A 550 -10.07 -9.97 42.04
CA VAL A 550 -9.23 -10.95 42.75
C VAL A 550 -9.93 -11.29 44.08
N PRO A 551 -10.22 -12.56 44.39
CA PRO A 551 -11.04 -12.94 45.56
C PRO A 551 -10.42 -12.51 46.90
N ALA A 552 -11.29 -12.10 47.82
CA ALA A 552 -11.00 -11.41 49.08
C ALA A 552 -10.24 -12.18 50.20
N ARG A 553 -9.22 -13.01 49.89
CA ARG A 553 -8.35 -13.65 50.92
C ARG A 553 -6.90 -13.89 50.45
N GLN A 554 -6.22 -12.86 49.94
CA GLN A 554 -4.79 -12.97 49.60
C GLN A 554 -3.98 -11.81 50.19
N ASP A 555 -2.70 -12.06 50.50
CA ASP A 555 -1.79 -11.09 51.10
C ASP A 555 -1.54 -9.92 50.14
N ALA A 556 -1.83 -8.69 50.57
CA ALA A 556 -1.78 -7.50 49.72
C ALA A 556 -0.39 -7.24 49.08
N ARG A 557 0.68 -7.85 49.60
CA ARG A 557 2.04 -7.72 49.05
C ARG A 557 2.24 -8.47 47.74
N PHE A 558 1.34 -9.40 47.40
CA PHE A 558 1.39 -10.06 46.08
C PHE A 558 1.16 -9.07 44.93
N GLU A 559 0.33 -8.05 45.13
CA GLU A 559 0.10 -6.96 44.14
C GLU A 559 1.37 -6.14 43.84
N SER A 560 2.37 -6.21 44.72
CA SER A 560 3.67 -5.57 44.52
C SER A 560 4.69 -6.48 43.84
N THR A 561 4.41 -7.76 43.68
CA THR A 561 5.36 -8.78 43.21
C THR A 561 4.93 -9.30 41.85
N VAL A 562 5.90 -9.63 40.99
CA VAL A 562 5.66 -10.14 39.64
C VAL A 562 6.48 -11.38 39.36
N VAL A 563 5.99 -12.26 38.50
CA VAL A 563 6.78 -13.32 37.85
C VAL A 563 7.54 -12.68 36.70
N ILE A 564 8.78 -13.09 36.47
CA ILE A 564 9.54 -12.69 35.29
C ILE A 564 9.95 -13.94 34.53
N TYR A 565 9.50 -14.02 33.28
CA TYR A 565 9.90 -15.01 32.30
C TYR A 565 10.91 -14.35 31.36
N ASN A 566 12.16 -14.80 31.46
CA ASN A 566 13.15 -14.46 30.45
C ASN A 566 12.96 -15.43 29.29
N PRO A 567 12.82 -14.92 28.05
CA PRO A 567 12.80 -15.76 26.85
C PRO A 567 13.89 -16.84 26.90
N GLY A 568 15.10 -16.48 27.36
CA GLY A 568 16.31 -17.31 27.54
C GLY A 568 16.17 -18.55 28.44
N GLY A 569 14.97 -18.90 28.88
CA GLY A 569 14.66 -20.05 29.72
C GLY A 569 14.87 -19.83 31.22
N SER A 570 15.20 -18.61 31.64
CA SER A 570 15.36 -18.25 33.05
C SER A 570 14.02 -17.78 33.63
N LEU A 571 13.70 -18.25 34.85
CA LEU A 571 12.49 -17.88 35.59
C LEU A 571 12.89 -17.23 36.91
N GLY A 572 12.30 -16.08 37.20
CA GLY A 572 12.52 -15.36 38.45
C GLY A 572 11.30 -14.58 38.91
N SER A 573 11.53 -13.75 39.92
CA SER A 573 10.55 -12.81 40.46
C SER A 573 11.08 -11.38 40.33
N GLY A 574 10.17 -10.42 40.45
CA GLY A 574 10.51 -9.02 40.63
C GLY A 574 9.47 -8.34 41.53
N PHE A 575 9.68 -7.06 41.83
CA PHE A 575 8.68 -6.26 42.52
C PHE A 575 8.71 -4.80 42.09
N PHE A 576 7.56 -4.15 42.16
CA PHE A 576 7.40 -2.75 41.78
C PHE A 576 8.12 -1.81 42.75
N VAL A 577 9.00 -0.97 42.22
CA VAL A 577 9.67 0.13 42.95
C VAL A 577 9.12 1.51 42.56
N SER A 578 8.45 1.60 41.42
CA SER A 578 7.52 2.67 41.04
C SER A 578 6.27 2.04 40.41
N ASP A 579 5.31 2.85 39.96
CA ASP A 579 4.05 2.37 39.39
C ASP A 579 4.24 1.51 38.14
N ASP A 580 5.35 1.67 37.42
CA ASP A 580 5.64 1.02 36.14
C ASP A 580 7.06 0.45 36.03
N THR A 581 7.80 0.39 37.15
CA THR A 581 9.18 -0.08 37.18
C THR A 581 9.35 -1.18 38.21
N VAL A 582 9.84 -2.31 37.74
CA VAL A 582 10.11 -3.54 38.50
C VAL A 582 11.61 -3.66 38.75
N LEU A 583 11.99 -3.97 40.00
CA LEU A 583 13.34 -4.37 40.37
C LEU A 583 13.41 -5.90 40.40
N THR A 584 14.48 -6.47 39.83
CA THR A 584 14.77 -7.91 39.84
C THR A 584 16.29 -8.14 39.86
N ASN A 585 16.74 -9.40 39.81
CA ASN A 585 18.15 -9.73 39.64
C ASN A 585 18.58 -9.68 38.17
N TYR A 586 19.85 -9.34 37.94
CA TYR A 586 20.41 -9.32 36.58
C TYR A 586 20.42 -10.73 35.97
N HIS A 587 20.79 -11.76 36.74
CA HIS A 587 20.82 -13.15 36.25
C HIS A 587 19.44 -13.70 35.83
N VAL A 588 18.34 -13.08 36.28
CA VAL A 588 17.00 -13.44 35.82
C VAL A 588 16.79 -12.94 34.40
N ILE A 589 17.29 -11.75 34.06
CA ILE A 589 17.08 -11.08 32.76
C ILE A 589 18.29 -11.14 31.82
N GLU A 590 19.29 -11.97 32.15
CA GLU A 590 20.55 -12.06 31.42
C GLU A 590 20.33 -12.40 29.94
N GLY A 591 21.07 -11.73 29.05
CA GLY A 591 21.06 -12.00 27.62
C GLY A 591 19.88 -11.41 26.83
N THR A 592 18.89 -10.76 27.47
CA THR A 592 17.74 -10.17 26.79
C THR A 592 17.53 -8.68 27.10
N LYS A 593 16.89 -7.97 26.16
CA LYS A 593 16.43 -6.57 26.34
C LYS A 593 14.98 -6.49 26.82
N PHE A 594 14.23 -7.58 26.64
CA PHE A 594 12.81 -7.68 26.96
C PHE A 594 12.52 -8.97 27.71
N VAL A 595 11.61 -8.89 28.66
CA VAL A 595 11.13 -10.02 29.44
C VAL A 595 9.62 -10.00 29.48
N GLU A 596 9.01 -11.17 29.62
CA GLU A 596 7.60 -11.28 29.90
C GLU A 596 7.41 -11.24 31.43
N VAL A 597 6.37 -10.54 31.88
CA VAL A 597 6.11 -10.27 33.28
C VAL A 597 4.66 -10.62 33.56
N LYS A 598 4.42 -11.43 34.59
CA LYS A 598 3.07 -11.78 35.02
C LYS A 598 2.79 -11.24 36.41
N MET A 599 1.73 -10.45 36.52
CA MET A 599 1.25 -9.84 37.75
C MET A 599 0.35 -10.81 38.53
N PHE A 600 0.11 -10.49 39.80
CA PHE A 600 -0.71 -11.31 40.69
C PHE A 600 -2.15 -11.51 40.25
N ASN A 601 -2.73 -10.48 39.65
CA ASN A 601 -4.06 -10.53 39.06
C ASN A 601 -4.15 -11.43 37.81
N GLY A 602 -3.05 -12.07 37.40
CA GLY A 602 -2.95 -12.92 36.21
C GLY A 602 -2.69 -12.15 34.93
N GLN A 603 -2.56 -10.82 34.98
CA GLN A 603 -2.20 -10.00 33.83
C GLN A 603 -0.76 -10.30 33.42
N GLU A 604 -0.56 -10.54 32.13
CA GLU A 604 0.76 -10.68 31.51
C GLU A 604 1.10 -9.38 30.77
N SER A 605 2.36 -8.98 30.79
CA SER A 605 2.85 -7.73 30.23
C SER A 605 4.30 -7.89 29.78
N PHE A 606 4.72 -7.09 28.80
CA PHE A 606 6.13 -7.04 28.42
C PHE A 606 6.89 -5.99 29.23
N GLY A 607 8.12 -6.35 29.61
CA GLY A 607 9.04 -5.55 30.39
C GLY A 607 10.32 -5.25 29.61
N LYS A 608 10.68 -3.99 29.44
CA LYS A 608 11.95 -3.57 28.84
C LYS A 608 13.00 -3.36 29.92
N VAL A 609 14.17 -3.97 29.80
CA VAL A 609 15.30 -3.71 30.69
C VAL A 609 15.81 -2.28 30.44
N VAL A 610 15.66 -1.40 31.42
CA VAL A 610 16.04 0.01 31.31
C VAL A 610 17.37 0.34 31.97
N ALA A 611 17.78 -0.46 32.96
CA ALA A 611 19.08 -0.37 33.60
C ALA A 611 19.47 -1.71 34.22
N ASN A 612 20.76 -1.97 34.36
CA ASN A 612 21.27 -3.09 35.15
C ASN A 612 22.61 -2.74 35.81
N ASP A 613 22.89 -3.39 36.93
CA ASP A 613 24.19 -3.41 37.60
C ASP A 613 24.61 -4.88 37.75
N ILE A 614 25.50 -5.29 36.84
CA ILE A 614 26.03 -6.67 36.79
C ILE A 614 26.81 -7.01 38.08
N ARG A 615 27.48 -6.02 38.69
CA ARG A 615 28.25 -6.26 39.92
C ARG A 615 27.31 -6.58 41.07
N LEU A 616 26.23 -5.81 41.24
CA LEU A 616 25.24 -6.02 42.29
C LEU A 616 24.24 -7.15 41.98
N ASP A 617 24.21 -7.63 40.74
CA ASP A 617 23.22 -8.58 40.25
C ASP A 617 21.79 -8.01 40.36
N LEU A 618 21.59 -6.78 39.89
CA LEU A 618 20.30 -6.09 39.89
C LEU A 618 19.96 -5.55 38.50
N ALA A 619 18.66 -5.53 38.19
CA ALA A 619 18.12 -4.94 36.97
C ALA A 619 16.80 -4.21 37.23
N LEU A 620 16.60 -3.11 36.52
CA LEU A 620 15.34 -2.38 36.46
C LEU A 620 14.66 -2.69 35.13
N VAL A 621 13.41 -3.11 35.22
CA VAL A 621 12.56 -3.47 34.09
C VAL A 621 11.36 -2.53 34.08
N LYS A 622 11.18 -1.80 32.99
CA LYS A 622 10.01 -0.94 32.77
C LYS A 622 8.90 -1.79 32.16
N VAL A 623 7.75 -1.85 32.82
CA VAL A 623 6.61 -2.68 32.41
C VAL A 623 5.43 -1.80 32.00
N GLN A 624 4.58 -2.28 31.10
CA GLN A 624 3.41 -1.52 30.62
C GLN A 624 2.26 -1.55 31.63
N ALA A 625 2.09 -2.68 32.33
CA ALA A 625 1.12 -2.82 33.40
C ALA A 625 1.57 -2.09 34.68
N ARG A 626 0.61 -1.45 35.37
CA ARG A 626 0.89 -0.71 36.61
C ARG A 626 0.72 -1.61 37.83
N GLY A 627 1.61 -1.47 38.80
CA GLY A 627 1.56 -2.23 40.04
C GLY A 627 1.68 -1.38 41.29
N VAL A 628 1.66 -2.03 42.45
CA VAL A 628 1.73 -1.36 43.75
C VAL A 628 3.19 -1.26 44.19
N PRO A 629 3.79 -0.05 44.25
CA PRO A 629 5.20 0.09 44.62
C PRO A 629 5.42 -0.30 46.07
N VAL A 630 6.49 -1.04 46.33
CA VAL A 630 6.90 -1.38 47.70
C VAL A 630 7.47 -0.17 48.43
N GLN A 631 7.46 -0.23 49.76
CA GLN A 631 8.18 0.72 50.60
C GLN A 631 9.39 0.04 51.23
N PHE A 632 10.57 0.64 51.10
CA PHE A 632 11.76 0.17 51.80
C PHE A 632 11.73 0.55 53.28
N LEU A 633 12.45 -0.20 54.14
CA LEU A 633 12.45 -0.02 55.60
C LEU A 633 12.97 1.38 56.06
N GLY A 634 13.72 2.09 55.20
CA GLY A 634 14.36 3.37 55.55
C GLY A 634 15.56 3.18 56.49
N GLU A 635 16.11 4.24 57.08
CA GLU A 635 17.37 4.24 57.87
C GLU A 635 17.36 3.47 59.21
N LYS A 636 16.39 2.57 59.46
CA LYS A 636 16.38 1.75 60.66
C LYS A 636 17.37 0.59 60.54
N GLU A 637 18.14 0.36 61.61
CA GLU A 637 19.00 -0.81 61.73
C GLU A 637 18.17 -2.10 61.73
N ILE A 638 18.47 -2.98 60.78
CA ILE A 638 17.92 -4.34 60.72
C ILE A 638 18.56 -5.18 61.83
N ARG A 639 17.74 -5.87 62.64
CA ARG A 639 18.23 -6.68 63.77
C ARG A 639 18.22 -8.17 63.43
N LEU A 640 19.26 -8.87 63.89
CA LEU A 640 19.29 -10.33 63.80
C LEU A 640 18.16 -10.94 64.62
N GLY A 641 17.60 -12.05 64.12
CA GLY A 641 16.46 -12.74 64.72
C GLY A 641 15.09 -12.16 64.38
N GLU A 642 15.01 -11.04 63.66
CA GLU A 642 13.73 -10.50 63.18
C GLU A 642 13.10 -11.42 62.14
N THR A 643 11.79 -11.60 62.22
CA THR A 643 11.03 -12.41 61.27
C THR A 643 10.93 -11.72 59.93
N VAL A 644 11.30 -12.44 58.87
CA VAL A 644 11.25 -11.95 57.49
C VAL A 644 10.49 -12.91 56.60
N GLU A 645 9.98 -12.38 55.51
CA GLU A 645 9.17 -13.12 54.55
C GLU A 645 9.66 -12.88 53.14
N ALA A 646 9.93 -13.96 52.40
CA ALA A 646 10.22 -13.89 50.99
C ALA A 646 8.94 -14.14 50.20
N ILE A 647 8.70 -13.30 49.20
CA ILE A 647 7.61 -13.49 48.24
C ILE A 647 8.24 -13.73 46.86
N GLY A 648 7.76 -14.74 46.17
CA GLY A 648 8.26 -15.08 44.83
C GLY A 648 7.55 -16.28 44.21
N HIS A 649 8.20 -16.87 43.21
CA HIS A 649 7.62 -17.87 42.31
C HIS A 649 8.44 -19.17 42.32
N PRO A 650 8.58 -19.86 43.47
CA PRO A 650 9.50 -20.98 43.61
C PRO A 650 9.09 -22.17 42.73
N ASN A 651 9.99 -22.64 41.87
CA ASN A 651 9.79 -23.80 40.98
C ASN A 651 8.50 -23.71 40.12
N GLY A 652 8.08 -22.50 39.71
CA GLY A 652 6.88 -22.30 38.89
C GLY A 652 5.55 -22.36 39.65
N LEU A 653 5.56 -22.44 40.99
CA LEU A 653 4.36 -22.28 41.81
C LEU A 653 4.14 -20.79 42.07
N GLU A 654 3.11 -20.23 41.45
CA GLU A 654 2.93 -18.79 41.42
C GLU A 654 2.58 -18.20 42.80
N PHE A 655 3.18 -17.06 43.15
CA PHE A 655 2.86 -16.25 44.34
C PHE A 655 2.92 -17.00 45.68
N THR A 656 4.11 -17.47 46.04
CA THR A 656 4.37 -18.17 47.32
C THR A 656 5.00 -17.23 48.35
N ILE A 657 4.54 -17.32 49.60
CA ILE A 657 5.18 -16.67 50.76
C ILE A 657 5.92 -17.74 51.56
N THR A 658 7.20 -17.50 51.84
CA THR A 658 7.97 -18.27 52.81
C THR A 658 8.42 -17.36 53.94
N ARG A 659 8.51 -17.88 55.16
CA ARG A 659 8.84 -17.12 56.37
C ARG A 659 10.01 -17.74 57.10
N GLY A 660 10.88 -16.90 57.62
CA GLY A 660 12.03 -17.26 58.45
C GLY A 660 12.51 -16.07 59.27
N ILE A 661 13.79 -16.02 59.59
CA ILE A 661 14.43 -14.95 60.36
C ILE A 661 15.72 -14.46 59.71
N ILE A 662 16.15 -13.28 60.12
CA ILE A 662 17.46 -12.72 59.76
C ILE A 662 18.54 -13.42 60.58
N SER A 663 19.34 -14.26 59.93
CA SER A 663 20.38 -15.06 60.58
C SER A 663 21.67 -14.26 60.79
N ALA A 664 22.11 -13.49 59.80
CA ALA A 664 23.35 -12.71 59.86
C ALA A 664 23.40 -11.61 58.78
N MET A 665 24.28 -10.62 58.98
CA MET A 665 24.72 -9.72 57.91
C MET A 665 26.07 -10.21 57.36
N ARG A 666 26.22 -10.26 56.04
CA ARG A 666 27.40 -10.80 55.36
C ARG A 666 27.91 -9.85 54.30
N GLU A 667 29.21 -9.91 54.04
CA GLU A 667 29.86 -9.27 52.90
C GLU A 667 30.31 -10.37 51.94
N GLN A 668 29.71 -10.44 50.75
CA GLN A 668 29.99 -11.46 49.75
C GLN A 668 30.67 -10.87 48.51
N GLU A 669 31.46 -11.69 47.83
CA GLU A 669 32.01 -11.29 46.52
C GLU A 669 30.92 -11.31 45.45
N SER A 670 31.05 -10.44 44.45
CA SER A 670 30.14 -10.45 43.29
C SER A 670 30.32 -11.73 42.50
N ARG A 671 29.22 -12.37 42.12
CA ARG A 671 29.19 -13.55 41.25
C ARG A 671 29.81 -13.27 39.88
N TYR A 672 29.52 -12.09 39.33
CA TYR A 672 29.91 -11.70 37.97
C TYR A 672 31.17 -10.84 37.93
N THR A 673 31.59 -10.27 39.05
CA THR A 673 32.79 -9.42 39.12
C THR A 673 33.69 -9.79 40.31
N PRO A 674 34.41 -10.93 40.24
CA PRO A 674 35.36 -11.33 41.28
C PRO A 674 36.42 -10.25 41.53
N GLY A 675 36.75 -10.00 42.80
CA GLY A 675 37.73 -8.97 43.21
C GLY A 675 37.19 -7.53 43.29
N ALA A 676 35.92 -7.28 42.92
CA ALA A 676 35.27 -5.98 43.12
C ALA A 676 34.88 -5.73 44.60
N LYS A 677 34.38 -4.52 44.89
CA LYS A 677 33.84 -4.18 46.22
C LYS A 677 32.74 -5.18 46.59
N LYS A 678 32.88 -5.76 47.79
CA LYS A 678 31.93 -6.73 48.36
C LYS A 678 30.51 -6.15 48.44
N ILE A 679 29.55 -7.05 48.31
CA ILE A 679 28.12 -6.77 48.35
C ILE A 679 27.62 -7.12 49.74
N ARG A 680 26.90 -6.18 50.34
CA ARG A 680 26.25 -6.40 51.63
C ARG A 680 25.00 -7.26 51.42
N MET A 681 24.96 -8.40 52.08
CA MET A 681 23.91 -9.41 51.97
C MET A 681 23.27 -9.66 53.34
N ILE A 682 21.96 -9.90 53.33
CA ILE A 682 21.19 -10.41 54.45
C ILE A 682 21.16 -11.93 54.33
N GLN A 683 21.74 -12.63 55.31
CA GLN A 683 21.60 -14.07 55.44
C GLN A 683 20.30 -14.38 56.17
N THR A 684 19.50 -15.30 55.64
CA THR A 684 18.21 -15.72 56.19
C THR A 684 18.05 -17.22 56.11
N ASP A 685 17.29 -17.81 57.04
CA ASP A 685 16.85 -19.21 56.98
C ASP A 685 15.51 -19.36 56.26
N THR A 686 14.94 -18.25 55.78
CA THR A 686 13.74 -18.25 54.94
C THR A 686 13.97 -19.11 53.71
N ALA A 687 13.00 -19.97 53.37
CA ALA A 687 13.10 -20.83 52.22
C ALA A 687 13.16 -20.01 50.91
N ILE A 688 14.35 -19.92 50.32
CA ILE A 688 14.63 -19.30 49.03
C ILE A 688 14.97 -20.41 48.02
N ASN A 689 14.15 -20.57 46.99
CA ASN A 689 14.33 -21.56 45.93
C ASN A 689 14.44 -20.87 44.55
N PRO A 690 14.94 -21.56 43.51
CA PRO A 690 14.87 -21.06 42.13
C PRO A 690 13.46 -20.55 41.82
N GLY A 691 13.37 -19.33 41.29
CA GLY A 691 12.11 -18.61 41.08
C GLY A 691 11.76 -17.57 42.15
N ASN A 692 12.36 -17.60 43.35
CA ASN A 692 12.31 -16.47 44.30
C ASN A 692 13.34 -15.38 43.98
N SER A 693 14.38 -15.71 43.20
CA SER A 693 15.43 -14.79 42.79
C SER A 693 14.85 -13.56 42.10
N GLY A 694 15.22 -12.38 42.58
CA GLY A 694 14.72 -11.07 42.18
C GLY A 694 13.49 -10.59 42.95
N GLY A 695 12.84 -11.46 43.72
CA GLY A 695 11.68 -11.13 44.55
C GLY A 695 12.06 -10.38 45.85
N PRO A 696 11.10 -9.74 46.52
CA PRO A 696 11.35 -8.96 47.73
C PRO A 696 11.54 -9.84 48.98
N LEU A 697 12.42 -9.42 49.87
CA LEU A 697 12.49 -9.86 51.26
C LEU A 697 11.85 -8.78 52.16
N PHE A 698 10.75 -9.14 52.81
CA PHE A 698 9.98 -8.24 53.66
C PHE A 698 10.30 -8.41 55.14
N LEU A 699 10.37 -7.28 55.86
CA LEU A 699 10.20 -7.18 57.31
C LEU A 699 8.87 -6.48 57.58
N GLY A 700 7.85 -7.25 57.96
CA GLY A 700 6.47 -6.76 57.99
C GLY A 700 5.98 -6.37 56.58
N ASN A 701 5.64 -5.11 56.38
CA ASN A 701 5.21 -4.57 55.07
C ASN A 701 6.31 -3.77 54.34
N LYS A 702 7.55 -3.83 54.82
CA LYS A 702 8.68 -3.08 54.24
C LYS A 702 9.70 -4.00 53.62
N VAL A 703 10.23 -3.63 52.46
CA VAL A 703 11.32 -4.37 51.82
C VAL A 703 12.65 -4.02 52.48
N ILE A 704 13.43 -5.05 52.80
CA ILE A 704 14.78 -4.96 53.37
C ILE A 704 15.85 -5.55 52.45
N GLY A 705 15.45 -6.26 51.39
CA GLY A 705 16.40 -6.75 50.41
C GLY A 705 15.75 -7.44 49.21
N VAL A 706 16.59 -7.84 48.26
CA VAL A 706 16.21 -8.57 47.04
C VAL A 706 16.74 -10.00 47.15
N ASN A 707 15.85 -10.99 47.18
CA ASN A 707 16.24 -12.40 47.26
C ASN A 707 17.13 -12.76 46.08
N ASN A 708 18.29 -13.38 46.31
CA ASN A 708 19.27 -13.64 45.26
C ASN A 708 19.55 -15.14 45.10
N ASN A 709 20.17 -15.75 46.10
CA ASN A 709 20.72 -17.10 46.02
C ASN A 709 20.66 -17.83 47.36
N LYS A 710 20.95 -19.14 47.32
CA LYS A 710 21.15 -19.99 48.51
C LYS A 710 22.41 -20.82 48.37
N ILE A 711 22.97 -21.27 49.50
CA ILE A 711 23.99 -22.33 49.47
C ILE A 711 23.27 -23.68 49.31
N VAL A 712 23.73 -24.49 48.37
CA VAL A 712 23.21 -25.82 48.08
C VAL A 712 24.31 -26.84 48.31
N GLY A 713 24.01 -27.91 49.04
CA GLY A 713 24.91 -29.04 49.30
C GLY A 713 24.14 -30.18 49.95
N ASN A 714 24.68 -31.41 49.91
CA ASN A 714 23.98 -32.62 50.39
C ASN A 714 23.53 -32.56 51.86
N ASP A 715 24.15 -31.70 52.68
CA ASP A 715 23.82 -31.51 54.11
C ASP A 715 23.64 -30.02 54.47
N VAL A 716 23.25 -29.16 53.52
CA VAL A 716 23.08 -27.72 53.76
C VAL A 716 21.66 -27.27 53.45
N GLU A 717 20.94 -26.84 54.48
CA GLU A 717 19.58 -26.29 54.40
C GLU A 717 19.48 -24.97 55.18
N GLY A 718 18.53 -24.12 54.80
CA GLY A 718 18.23 -22.90 55.56
C GLY A 718 19.33 -21.83 55.51
N ILE A 719 20.12 -21.76 54.43
CA ILE A 719 21.09 -20.68 54.22
C ILE A 719 20.82 -19.96 52.90
N GLY A 720 19.92 -18.98 52.95
CA GLY A 720 19.57 -18.08 51.86
C GLY A 720 20.21 -16.69 52.01
N PHE A 721 20.32 -15.97 50.90
CA PHE A 721 20.87 -14.62 50.84
C PHE A 721 19.98 -13.69 50.02
N ALA A 722 19.82 -12.47 50.54
CA ALA A 722 19.19 -11.35 49.85
C ALA A 722 20.15 -10.15 49.81
N ILE A 723 20.19 -9.43 48.69
CA ILE A 723 20.95 -8.20 48.56
C ILE A 723 20.33 -7.15 49.49
N HIS A 724 21.12 -6.57 50.37
CA HIS A 724 20.64 -5.55 51.32
C HIS A 724 20.15 -4.29 50.58
N TYR A 725 19.08 -3.66 51.05
CA TYR A 725 18.45 -2.50 50.39
C TYR A 725 19.31 -1.21 50.29
N SER A 726 20.53 -1.19 50.85
CA SER A 726 21.35 0.02 51.07
C SER A 726 22.40 0.24 50.01
#